data_AF-A0A1F3N8E1-F1
#
_entry.id   AF-A0A1F3N8E1-F1
#
_cell.length_a   1.000
_cell.length_b   1.000
_cell.length_c   1.000
_cell.angle_alpha   90.00
_cell.angle_beta   90.00
_cell.angle_gamma   90.00
#
_symmetry.space_group_name_H-M   'P 1'
#
loop_
_entity.id
_entity.type
_entity.pdbx_description
1 polymer ?
#
loop_
_entity_poly.entity_id
_entity_poly.type
_entity_poly.pdbx_seq_one_letter_code
_entity_poly.pdbx_strand_id
1 'polypeptide(L)'
;MNKKNLIFLFLLVFAVLIFVSLTGMRIKSKKALIPDRELITQSGVCPPFFLYDEDGNTIDPVHGINAETPYSPKQTCGKCHDYEKITEGFHFQQGKDEAASGILAERYQWVSNPGNYGGNWCSPAPLYNYLSKKTNSSSKEMDMTSFTFITNGCATCHPGGGPLEYDREGFQYDKHMDSLGYTAGGTNNFDGDYFQAHWNRSGVIEADCNLCHLPEYDYKSRNDHLARFNFKWMATVGSGLAAVEGSIKDTVDVKVKYNLAKFGPDGKVSMHLVREPRNETCLNCHSKPQWKKRGSSFTEFTDVHIAKGVKCVDCHAAGSMAVDERIKGKEVHQFGKGDDPSGWVRNDLDNTMRTCTDCHTTGYLNAPVAKHSWLPDLHLDKLSCQACHIPERKVKSALVQVSDIYNPGAKISPPQKYVWTFYDQVMNYWNHYGELAMFTAKDQPSDPFIPRYAKYKGQIFPVNAVHSAWPGIYTEGEKGLNQPKQKDIYNMWIAHRKDKSKYPELGKITDNNSDTIPEVNSPEEIDAFINSVTTYLTDLGYDLSGKKVIWVNDDRMYLNGTDYKILKKETWESSPYASVYKYSHDVFPAKAGLGANGCTDCHSFKSDLFYAQVVKYPFGDDANPVMEPQYKRLDMGGFMVGLSAFREQIVKSFEYPAIIFLLLTILLSVACYVNKKQNFFPVSSQQLLIVYGLLIAGLVLVYLKPDVNSYVLPDRLTLDANHFIITILALFAGAFTWIRMKKENPSGSLLSKLQALFLILSAVSGLLMMIKFDLIYQIVRVAYTIFDLSVVLSVLISIICLIKDQFNILKPETHL
;
A
#
# COMPACT_ATOMS: atom_id res chain seq x y z
N MET A 1 -31.50 4.52 -57.09
CA MET A 1 -30.22 3.78 -56.93
C MET A 1 -30.30 2.51 -57.78
N ASN A 2 -29.47 2.34 -58.81
CA ASN A 2 -29.63 1.27 -59.80
C ASN A 2 -29.15 -0.09 -59.24
N LYS A 3 -29.73 -1.22 -59.70
CA LYS A 3 -29.52 -2.58 -59.14
C LYS A 3 -28.02 -2.98 -59.06
N LYS A 4 -27.20 -2.48 -59.99
CA LYS A 4 -25.73 -2.64 -60.00
C LYS A 4 -25.02 -1.94 -58.82
N ASN A 5 -25.49 -0.77 -58.40
CA ASN A 5 -24.88 -0.03 -57.29
C ASN A 5 -25.20 -0.67 -55.93
N LEU A 6 -26.36 -1.34 -55.81
CA LEU A 6 -26.73 -2.09 -54.61
C LEU A 6 -25.87 -3.36 -54.46
N ILE A 7 -25.61 -4.06 -55.56
CA ILE A 7 -24.74 -5.25 -55.59
C ILE A 7 -23.29 -4.87 -55.27
N PHE A 8 -22.80 -3.75 -55.83
CA PHE A 8 -21.45 -3.25 -55.55
C PHE A 8 -21.28 -2.86 -54.07
N LEU A 9 -22.28 -2.18 -53.48
CA LEU A 9 -22.27 -1.83 -52.06
C LEU A 9 -22.31 -3.09 -51.17
N PHE A 10 -23.11 -4.09 -51.55
CA PHE A 10 -23.20 -5.35 -50.81
C PHE A 10 -21.89 -6.14 -50.87
N LEU A 11 -21.23 -6.20 -52.04
CA LEU A 11 -19.92 -6.83 -52.19
C LEU A 11 -18.83 -6.09 -51.42
N LEU A 12 -18.89 -4.75 -51.38
CA LEU A 12 -17.95 -3.94 -50.60
C LEU A 12 -18.12 -4.19 -49.09
N VAL A 13 -19.35 -4.19 -48.59
CA VAL A 13 -19.66 -4.48 -47.18
C VAL A 13 -19.25 -5.91 -46.82
N PHE A 14 -19.52 -6.87 -47.70
CA PHE A 14 -19.14 -8.27 -47.50
C PHE A 14 -17.62 -8.46 -47.51
N ALA A 15 -16.89 -7.80 -48.41
CA ALA A 15 -15.44 -7.83 -48.45
C ALA A 15 -14.81 -7.18 -47.20
N VAL A 16 -15.38 -6.07 -46.71
CA VAL A 16 -14.94 -5.42 -45.47
C VAL A 16 -15.21 -6.33 -44.27
N LEU A 17 -16.38 -6.97 -44.18
CA LEU A 17 -16.70 -7.91 -43.09
C LEU A 17 -15.79 -9.15 -43.08
N ILE A 18 -15.41 -9.67 -44.26
CA ILE A 18 -14.44 -10.76 -44.39
C ILE A 18 -13.05 -10.29 -43.97
N PHE A 19 -12.62 -9.11 -44.42
CA PHE A 19 -11.31 -8.56 -44.06
C PHE A 19 -11.19 -8.29 -42.54
N VAL A 20 -12.26 -7.78 -41.92
CA VAL A 20 -12.35 -7.58 -40.46
C VAL A 20 -12.37 -8.92 -39.72
N SER A 21 -13.08 -9.93 -40.22
CA SER A 21 -13.07 -11.28 -39.62
C SER A 21 -11.69 -11.94 -39.71
N LEU A 22 -11.01 -11.82 -40.86
CA LEU A 22 -9.68 -12.40 -41.09
C LEU A 22 -8.59 -11.69 -40.29
N THR A 23 -8.71 -10.38 -40.06
CA THR A 23 -7.77 -9.62 -39.22
C THR A 23 -8.04 -9.78 -37.73
N GLY A 24 -9.30 -10.07 -37.33
CA GLY A 24 -9.70 -10.38 -35.96
C GLY A 24 -9.22 -11.75 -35.45
N MET A 25 -8.91 -12.69 -36.34
CA MET A 25 -8.35 -14.00 -36.01
C MET A 25 -6.82 -13.98 -35.84
N ARG A 26 -6.30 -13.11 -34.97
CA ARG A 26 -4.93 -13.28 -34.46
C ARG A 26 -4.94 -14.34 -33.37
N ILE A 27 -4.68 -15.58 -33.75
CA ILE A 27 -4.30 -16.64 -32.80
C ILE A 27 -2.94 -16.23 -32.22
N LYS A 28 -2.95 -15.59 -31.05
CA LYS A 28 -1.74 -15.41 -30.24
C LYS A 28 -1.27 -16.79 -29.83
N SER A 29 -0.22 -17.27 -30.48
CA SER A 29 0.57 -18.42 -30.03
C SER A 29 0.99 -18.17 -28.57
N LYS A 30 0.47 -18.98 -27.65
CA LYS A 30 0.96 -19.06 -26.27
C LYS A 30 2.33 -19.74 -26.31
N LYS A 31 3.40 -18.97 -26.51
CA LYS A 31 4.71 -19.38 -26.00
C LYS A 31 4.68 -19.16 -24.50
N ALA A 32 4.47 -20.23 -23.74
CA ALA A 32 4.84 -20.23 -22.34
C ALA A 32 6.34 -19.94 -22.30
N LEU A 33 6.72 -18.76 -21.81
CA LEU A 33 8.08 -18.49 -21.36
C LEU A 33 8.27 -19.35 -20.11
N ILE A 34 8.64 -20.61 -20.32
CA ILE A 34 9.28 -21.41 -19.30
C ILE A 34 10.70 -20.83 -19.28
N PRO A 35 11.10 -20.05 -18.25
CA PRO A 35 12.49 -19.66 -18.13
C PRO A 35 13.30 -20.95 -18.12
N ASP A 36 14.35 -20.99 -18.95
CA ASP A 36 15.23 -22.13 -19.06
C ASP A 36 15.76 -22.41 -17.66
N ARG A 37 15.22 -23.46 -17.04
CA ARG A 37 15.71 -23.99 -15.77
C ARG A 37 16.98 -24.71 -16.13
N GLU A 38 18.04 -23.96 -16.42
CA GLU A 38 19.38 -24.54 -16.41
C GLU A 38 19.48 -25.33 -15.11
N LEU A 39 19.69 -26.63 -15.29
CA LEU A 39 19.65 -27.69 -14.29
C LEU A 39 20.70 -27.44 -13.20
N ILE A 40 20.39 -26.54 -12.27
CA ILE A 40 21.06 -26.45 -10.97
C ILE A 40 20.20 -27.30 -10.04
N THR A 41 20.33 -28.63 -10.05
CA THR A 41 21.37 -29.36 -9.32
C THR A 41 21.14 -30.87 -9.49
N GLN A 42 22.18 -31.68 -9.29
CA GLN A 42 22.05 -33.13 -9.11
C GLN A 42 21.41 -33.56 -7.76
N SER A 43 20.91 -32.67 -6.90
CA SER A 43 20.09 -33.12 -5.75
C SER A 43 19.12 -32.11 -5.14
N GLY A 44 19.32 -30.79 -5.25
CA GLY A 44 18.48 -29.78 -4.59
C GLY A 44 18.43 -29.88 -3.05
N VAL A 45 19.29 -30.73 -2.48
CA VAL A 45 19.31 -31.15 -1.07
C VAL A 45 20.75 -31.11 -0.60
N CYS A 46 20.98 -30.45 0.55
CA CYS A 46 22.32 -30.38 1.15
C CYS A 46 22.77 -31.79 1.59
N PRO A 47 23.99 -32.22 1.22
CA PRO A 47 24.56 -33.46 1.76
C PRO A 47 24.95 -33.28 3.24
N PRO A 48 25.22 -34.36 4.00
CA PRO A 48 25.83 -34.23 5.32
C PRO A 48 27.19 -33.52 5.27
N PHE A 49 27.48 -32.65 6.24
CA PHE A 49 28.69 -31.82 6.29
C PHE A 49 29.27 -31.68 7.70
N PHE A 50 30.55 -31.33 7.79
CA PHE A 50 31.20 -30.97 9.05
C PHE A 50 30.85 -29.55 9.46
N LEU A 51 30.70 -29.32 10.76
CA LEU A 51 30.67 -27.97 11.33
C LEU A 51 32.10 -27.46 11.52
N TYR A 52 32.27 -26.14 11.52
CA TYR A 52 33.55 -25.48 11.75
C TYR A 52 33.40 -24.33 12.75
N ASP A 53 34.44 -24.09 13.55
CA ASP A 53 34.55 -22.93 14.44
C ASP A 53 34.99 -21.67 13.66
N GLU A 54 35.11 -20.53 14.36
CA GLU A 54 35.49 -19.23 13.78
C GLU A 54 36.89 -19.21 13.14
N ASP A 55 37.78 -20.09 13.60
CA ASP A 55 39.14 -20.25 13.08
C ASP A 55 39.21 -21.25 11.92
N GLY A 56 38.07 -21.88 11.58
CA GLY A 56 37.96 -22.84 10.49
C GLY A 56 38.40 -24.26 10.86
N ASN A 57 38.51 -24.58 12.15
CA ASN A 57 38.76 -25.94 12.61
C ASN A 57 37.47 -26.74 12.65
N THR A 58 37.54 -28.03 12.32
CA THR A 58 36.40 -28.94 12.36
C THR A 58 35.86 -29.12 13.78
N ILE A 59 34.54 -29.09 13.93
CA ILE A 59 33.84 -29.44 15.16
C ILE A 59 33.26 -30.84 14.99
N ASP A 60 33.73 -31.77 15.80
CA ASP A 60 33.26 -33.16 15.85
C ASP A 60 33.06 -33.57 17.32
N PRO A 61 31.87 -33.27 17.87
CA PRO A 61 31.58 -33.54 19.27
C PRO A 61 31.46 -35.04 19.60
N VAL A 62 31.25 -35.90 18.59
CA VAL A 62 31.21 -37.37 18.76
C VAL A 62 32.59 -37.90 19.13
N HIS A 63 33.64 -37.30 18.57
CA HIS A 63 35.03 -37.65 18.85
C HIS A 63 35.73 -36.66 19.79
N GLY A 64 35.00 -35.73 20.40
CA GLY A 64 35.53 -34.74 21.36
C GLY A 64 36.39 -33.64 20.73
N ILE A 65 36.34 -33.44 19.42
CA ILE A 65 37.12 -32.43 18.70
C ILE A 65 36.35 -31.10 18.71
N ASN A 66 36.94 -30.06 19.30
CA ASN A 66 36.37 -28.71 19.41
C ASN A 66 34.92 -28.70 19.94
N ALA A 67 34.59 -29.61 20.86
CA ALA A 67 33.22 -29.83 21.33
C ALA A 67 32.67 -28.71 22.24
N GLU A 68 33.50 -27.73 22.61
CA GLU A 68 33.14 -26.61 23.49
C GLU A 68 33.10 -25.26 22.74
N THR A 69 33.42 -25.23 21.45
CA THR A 69 33.38 -24.01 20.63
C THR A 69 32.05 -23.87 19.90
N PRO A 70 31.51 -22.64 19.71
CA PRO A 70 30.36 -22.43 18.84
C PRO A 70 30.74 -22.67 17.38
N TYR A 71 29.77 -23.10 16.57
CA TYR A 71 29.96 -23.19 15.13
C TYR A 71 29.84 -21.80 14.49
N SER A 72 30.64 -21.55 13.46
CA SER A 72 30.64 -20.35 12.61
C SER A 72 29.84 -20.62 11.33
N PRO A 73 28.71 -19.92 11.08
CA PRO A 73 28.04 -19.94 9.78
C PRO A 73 28.98 -19.59 8.62
N LYS A 74 29.87 -18.60 8.80
CA LYS A 74 30.83 -18.18 7.77
C LYS A 74 31.77 -19.31 7.37
N GLN A 75 32.38 -19.98 8.35
CA GLN A 75 33.33 -21.06 8.08
C GLN A 75 32.65 -22.38 7.73
N THR A 76 31.40 -22.59 8.14
CA THR A 76 30.67 -23.84 7.85
C THR A 76 29.99 -23.77 6.49
N CYS A 77 29.08 -22.82 6.30
CA CYS A 77 28.34 -22.67 5.04
C CYS A 77 29.23 -22.12 3.93
N GLY A 78 30.21 -21.28 4.27
CA GLY A 78 31.15 -20.67 3.33
C GLY A 78 32.12 -21.64 2.64
N LYS A 79 32.22 -22.90 3.10
CA LYS A 79 32.98 -23.95 2.36
C LYS A 79 32.26 -24.39 1.09
N CYS A 80 30.94 -24.23 1.03
CA CYS A 80 30.09 -24.70 -0.06
C CYS A 80 29.40 -23.55 -0.82
N HIS A 81 29.21 -22.41 -0.17
CA HIS A 81 28.50 -21.25 -0.70
C HIS A 81 29.38 -20.00 -0.63
N ASP A 82 29.19 -19.07 -1.56
CA ASP A 82 29.91 -17.78 -1.55
C ASP A 82 29.32 -16.85 -0.48
N TYR A 83 29.86 -16.93 0.74
CA TYR A 83 29.41 -16.14 1.89
C TYR A 83 29.49 -14.63 1.64
N GLU A 84 30.58 -14.16 1.03
CA GLU A 84 30.76 -12.73 0.75
C GLU A 84 29.70 -12.26 -0.26
N LYS A 85 29.44 -13.04 -1.32
CA LYS A 85 28.38 -12.72 -2.29
C LYS A 85 26.99 -12.72 -1.68
N ILE A 86 26.70 -13.66 -0.78
CA ILE A 86 25.42 -13.75 -0.08
C ILE A 86 25.19 -12.51 0.79
N THR A 87 26.21 -12.10 1.55
CA THR A 87 26.10 -11.01 2.52
C THR A 87 26.09 -9.61 1.92
N GLU A 88 26.30 -9.45 0.61
CA GLU A 88 25.97 -8.22 -0.13
C GLU A 88 24.45 -7.91 -0.12
N GLY A 89 23.61 -8.89 0.20
CA GLY A 89 22.15 -8.73 0.29
C GLY A 89 21.73 -7.63 1.27
N PHE A 90 20.73 -6.81 0.90
CA PHE A 90 20.24 -5.71 1.75
C PHE A 90 19.82 -6.17 3.16
N HIS A 91 19.27 -7.39 3.31
CA HIS A 91 18.85 -7.89 4.62
C HIS A 91 20.04 -8.06 5.59
N PHE A 92 21.24 -8.31 5.06
CA PHE A 92 22.49 -8.40 5.83
C PHE A 92 23.14 -7.02 6.02
N GLN A 93 23.04 -6.12 5.04
CA GLN A 93 23.70 -4.81 5.14
C GLN A 93 22.88 -3.75 5.86
N GLN A 94 21.56 -3.80 5.76
CA GLN A 94 20.63 -2.82 6.34
C GLN A 94 21.00 -1.36 6.04
N GLY A 95 21.54 -1.11 4.84
CA GLY A 95 21.97 0.20 4.34
C GLY A 95 23.37 0.62 4.78
N LYS A 96 24.10 -0.18 5.55
CA LYS A 96 25.49 0.14 5.95
C LYS A 96 26.40 0.41 4.75
N ASP A 97 26.20 -0.32 3.67
CA ASP A 97 26.94 -0.25 2.41
C ASP A 97 26.47 0.88 1.49
N GLU A 98 25.54 1.72 1.94
CA GLU A 98 24.94 2.81 1.17
C GLU A 98 25.16 4.17 1.83
N ALA A 99 25.43 5.20 1.04
CA ALA A 99 25.37 6.57 1.51
C ALA A 99 23.94 7.13 1.39
N ALA A 100 23.46 7.84 2.41
CA ALA A 100 22.23 8.61 2.29
C ALA A 100 22.36 9.65 1.16
N SER A 101 21.33 9.75 0.31
CA SER A 101 21.33 10.65 -0.84
C SER A 101 19.94 11.19 -1.16
N GLY A 102 19.87 12.18 -2.06
CA GLY A 102 18.62 12.78 -2.53
C GLY A 102 17.77 13.35 -1.39
N ILE A 103 16.45 13.16 -1.48
CA ILE A 103 15.48 13.71 -0.53
C ILE A 103 15.77 13.30 0.92
N LEU A 104 16.23 12.07 1.14
CA LEU A 104 16.54 11.58 2.48
C LEU A 104 17.67 12.39 3.12
N ALA A 105 18.80 12.56 2.44
CA ALA A 105 19.91 13.37 2.94
C ALA A 105 19.57 14.86 3.03
N GLU A 106 18.72 15.36 2.11
CA GLU A 106 18.30 16.78 2.13
C GLU A 106 17.35 17.11 3.29
N ARG A 107 16.47 16.17 3.68
CA ARG A 107 15.49 16.39 4.76
C ARG A 107 16.08 16.05 6.14
N TYR A 108 16.78 14.93 6.28
CA TYR A 108 17.09 14.36 7.60
C TYR A 108 18.56 14.57 7.99
N GLN A 109 18.85 15.57 8.85
CA GLN A 109 20.23 15.90 9.22
C GLN A 109 20.95 14.82 10.05
N TRP A 110 20.21 13.90 10.68
CA TRP A 110 20.78 12.85 11.54
C TRP A 110 21.00 11.52 10.80
N VAL A 111 20.60 11.43 9.54
CA VAL A 111 20.70 10.20 8.75
C VAL A 111 22.07 10.10 8.10
N SER A 112 22.75 8.98 8.32
CA SER A 112 24.02 8.63 7.66
C SER A 112 23.81 7.74 6.44
N ASN A 113 22.87 6.80 6.55
CA ASN A 113 22.61 5.74 5.57
C ASN A 113 21.09 5.55 5.39
N PRO A 114 20.59 5.03 4.26
CA PRO A 114 19.15 4.92 4.02
C PRO A 114 18.42 3.81 4.80
N GLY A 115 19.13 2.80 5.29
CA GLY A 115 18.54 1.62 5.90
C GLY A 115 18.39 1.67 7.42
N ASN A 116 18.06 0.53 8.01
CA ASN A 116 17.85 0.40 9.46
C ASN A 116 19.10 0.79 10.26
N TYR A 117 20.30 0.58 9.71
CA TYR A 117 21.55 1.02 10.31
C TYR A 117 21.92 2.42 9.77
N GLY A 118 21.53 3.47 10.51
CA GLY A 118 21.90 4.86 10.19
C GLY A 118 20.80 5.72 9.57
N GLY A 119 19.67 5.13 9.19
CA GLY A 119 18.54 5.81 8.56
C GLY A 119 17.35 6.05 9.47
N ASN A 120 16.18 6.21 8.85
CA ASN A 120 14.92 6.45 9.56
C ASN A 120 14.42 5.14 10.21
N TRP A 121 14.33 5.12 11.54
CA TRP A 121 14.17 3.89 12.32
C TRP A 121 12.74 3.70 12.87
N CYS A 122 12.23 2.45 12.80
CA CYS A 122 11.12 1.80 13.54
C CYS A 122 9.74 2.50 13.68
N SER A 123 9.68 3.79 13.94
CA SER A 123 8.47 4.61 13.97
C SER A 123 8.16 5.19 12.58
N PRO A 124 6.88 5.47 12.24
CA PRO A 124 6.50 6.12 10.99
C PRO A 124 6.94 7.59 10.85
N ALA A 125 7.30 8.29 11.92
CA ALA A 125 7.63 9.74 11.94
C ALA A 125 8.72 10.06 12.98
N PRO A 126 9.32 11.26 13.02
CA PRO A 126 10.49 11.57 13.85
C PRO A 126 10.32 11.41 15.37
N LEU A 127 11.43 11.59 16.09
CA LEU A 127 11.78 11.29 17.50
C LEU A 127 12.29 9.89 17.82
N TYR A 128 12.84 9.18 16.85
CA TYR A 128 13.59 7.94 17.09
C TYR A 128 15.08 8.21 17.28
N ASN A 129 15.78 7.27 17.92
CA ASN A 129 17.23 7.36 18.09
C ASN A 129 17.95 7.42 16.73
N TYR A 130 19.06 8.17 16.67
CA TYR A 130 19.94 8.20 15.51
C TYR A 130 21.27 7.50 15.78
N LEU A 131 21.89 7.03 14.71
CA LEU A 131 23.20 6.40 14.78
C LEU A 131 24.27 7.47 15.02
N SER A 132 25.01 7.34 16.12
CA SER A 132 26.10 8.22 16.52
C SER A 132 27.20 8.17 15.47
N LYS A 133 27.87 9.31 15.25
CA LYS A 133 29.04 9.40 14.37
C LYS A 133 30.12 8.42 14.83
N LYS A 134 31.02 8.04 13.93
CA LYS A 134 32.19 7.23 14.30
C LYS A 134 33.06 7.96 15.32
N THR A 135 33.31 9.25 15.13
CA THR A 135 34.07 10.08 16.08
C THR A 135 33.16 11.12 16.72
N ASN A 136 33.16 11.19 18.05
CA ASN A 136 32.38 12.15 18.83
C ASN A 136 33.28 12.86 19.84
N SER A 137 32.93 14.08 20.25
CA SER A 137 33.71 14.83 21.23
C SER A 137 33.40 14.41 22.68
N SER A 138 32.19 13.90 22.90
CA SER A 138 31.70 13.47 24.21
C SER A 138 30.51 12.52 24.10
N SER A 139 30.23 11.80 25.19
CA SER A 139 29.03 10.95 25.30
C SER A 139 27.71 11.73 25.22
N LYS A 140 27.71 13.05 25.46
CA LYS A 140 26.53 13.90 25.34
C LYS A 140 26.05 14.04 23.91
N GLU A 141 26.94 13.97 22.92
CA GLU A 141 26.60 14.02 21.50
C GLU A 141 26.08 12.67 20.99
N MET A 142 26.43 11.57 21.67
CA MET A 142 26.09 10.22 21.25
C MET A 142 24.66 9.81 21.60
N ASP A 143 24.06 9.04 20.71
CA ASP A 143 22.74 8.44 20.87
C ASP A 143 22.82 6.91 20.75
N MET A 144 22.56 6.33 19.57
CA MET A 144 22.74 4.89 19.32
C MET A 144 24.14 4.60 18.76
N THR A 145 24.89 3.67 19.34
CA THR A 145 26.17 3.16 18.82
C THR A 145 25.92 1.91 17.99
N SER A 146 26.94 1.39 17.30
CA SER A 146 26.84 0.10 16.61
C SER A 146 26.49 -1.04 17.56
N PHE A 147 27.05 -1.02 18.77
CA PHE A 147 26.71 -2.00 19.81
C PHE A 147 25.29 -1.78 20.35
N THR A 148 24.86 -0.54 20.60
CA THR A 148 23.48 -0.30 21.09
C THR A 148 22.41 -0.45 20.02
N PHE A 149 22.74 -0.35 18.73
CA PHE A 149 21.87 -0.79 17.64
C PHE A 149 21.47 -2.26 17.84
N ILE A 150 22.44 -3.13 18.11
CA ILE A 150 22.16 -4.55 18.39
C ILE A 150 21.33 -4.70 19.66
N THR A 151 21.78 -4.10 20.76
CA THR A 151 21.24 -4.38 22.11
C THR A 151 19.94 -3.66 22.43
N ASN A 152 19.58 -2.59 21.70
CA ASN A 152 18.26 -1.96 21.75
C ASN A 152 17.19 -2.73 20.94
N GLY A 153 17.53 -3.94 20.46
CA GLY A 153 16.59 -4.86 19.83
C GLY A 153 16.53 -4.76 18.29
N CYS A 154 17.38 -3.95 17.65
CA CYS A 154 17.39 -3.84 16.19
C CYS A 154 17.88 -5.13 15.51
N ALA A 155 18.68 -5.94 16.21
CA ALA A 155 19.20 -7.22 15.72
C ALA A 155 18.25 -8.42 15.93
N THR A 156 17.10 -8.22 16.59
CA THR A 156 16.10 -9.29 16.84
C THR A 156 15.63 -9.95 15.54
N CYS A 157 15.55 -9.16 14.46
CA CYS A 157 15.07 -9.59 13.15
C CYS A 157 16.17 -9.57 12.07
N HIS A 158 17.42 -9.28 12.42
CA HIS A 158 18.52 -9.17 11.46
C HIS A 158 19.25 -10.51 11.34
N PRO A 159 19.53 -11.01 10.14
CA PRO A 159 20.12 -12.34 9.93
C PRO A 159 21.62 -12.47 10.26
N GLY A 160 22.28 -11.48 10.87
CA GLY A 160 23.74 -11.45 10.96
C GLY A 160 24.42 -10.77 9.76
N GLY A 161 25.75 -10.66 9.78
CA GLY A 161 26.55 -10.01 8.74
C GLY A 161 26.52 -8.48 8.81
N GLY A 162 27.13 -7.82 7.81
CA GLY A 162 27.09 -6.36 7.62
C GLY A 162 27.42 -5.57 8.90
N PRO A 163 26.49 -4.73 9.43
CA PRO A 163 26.72 -3.93 10.64
C PRO A 163 26.78 -4.74 11.93
N LEU A 164 26.49 -6.05 11.90
CA LEU A 164 26.63 -6.94 13.05
C LEU A 164 27.95 -7.72 13.08
N GLU A 165 28.72 -7.66 11.98
CA GLU A 165 30.00 -8.37 11.84
C GLU A 165 31.19 -7.41 11.76
N TYR A 166 31.03 -6.32 11.01
CA TYR A 166 32.11 -5.39 10.73
C TYR A 166 31.80 -3.97 11.19
N ASP A 167 32.81 -3.24 11.61
CA ASP A 167 32.74 -1.80 11.87
C ASP A 167 32.62 -0.98 10.57
N ARG A 168 32.53 0.34 10.71
CA ARG A 168 32.37 1.24 9.54
C ARG A 168 33.61 1.35 8.66
N GLU A 169 34.75 0.80 9.07
CA GLU A 169 36.00 0.75 8.29
C GLU A 169 36.22 -0.64 7.67
N GLY A 170 35.36 -1.61 7.95
CA GLY A 170 35.39 -2.95 7.38
C GLY A 170 36.16 -3.96 8.22
N PHE A 171 36.58 -3.62 9.44
CA PHE A 171 37.23 -4.56 10.35
C PHE A 171 36.21 -5.33 11.18
N GLN A 172 36.49 -6.60 11.47
CA GLN A 172 35.64 -7.41 12.35
C GLN A 172 35.71 -6.85 13.78
N TYR A 173 34.55 -6.54 14.38
CA TYR A 173 34.51 -5.72 15.60
C TYR A 173 35.33 -6.28 16.77
N ASP A 174 35.22 -7.57 17.03
CA ASP A 174 35.87 -8.24 18.18
C ASP A 174 37.39 -8.20 18.05
N LYS A 175 37.93 -8.67 16.92
CA LYS A 175 39.38 -8.68 16.63
C LYS A 175 39.95 -7.27 16.56
N HIS A 176 39.22 -6.32 15.97
CA HIS A 176 39.70 -4.96 15.85
C HIS A 176 39.72 -4.24 17.19
N MET A 177 38.70 -4.45 18.03
CA MET A 177 38.64 -3.91 19.39
C MET A 177 39.89 -4.29 20.20
N ASP A 178 40.33 -5.56 20.12
CA ASP A 178 41.56 -6.01 20.77
C ASP A 178 42.81 -5.36 20.18
N SER A 179 42.89 -5.24 18.84
CA SER A 179 44.03 -4.60 18.17
C SER A 179 44.18 -3.11 18.52
N LEU A 180 43.08 -2.43 18.85
CA LEU A 180 43.05 -1.03 19.28
C LEU A 180 43.35 -0.86 20.78
N GLY A 181 43.44 -1.95 21.55
CA GLY A 181 43.60 -1.92 23.00
C GLY A 181 42.39 -1.35 23.74
N TYR A 182 41.20 -1.47 23.14
CA TYR A 182 39.95 -0.97 23.72
C TYR A 182 39.40 -1.92 24.78
N THR A 183 38.73 -1.36 25.78
CA THR A 183 38.25 -2.12 26.93
C THR A 183 36.74 -2.37 26.82
N ALA A 184 36.30 -3.59 27.14
CA ALA A 184 34.88 -3.93 27.18
C ALA A 184 34.11 -3.02 28.17
N GLY A 185 33.04 -2.38 27.71
CA GLY A 185 32.27 -1.40 28.49
C GLY A 185 32.95 -0.05 28.69
N GLY A 186 34.13 0.16 28.10
CA GLY A 186 34.91 1.40 28.22
C GLY A 186 34.36 2.56 27.39
N THR A 187 34.92 3.75 27.61
CA THR A 187 34.59 4.93 26.79
C THR A 187 35.17 4.85 25.39
N ASN A 188 36.29 4.13 25.20
CA ASN A 188 36.89 3.82 23.89
C ASN A 188 36.92 5.03 22.94
N ASN A 189 37.45 6.16 23.46
CA ASN A 189 37.59 7.43 22.75
C ASN A 189 36.29 8.03 22.17
N PHE A 190 35.13 7.69 22.75
CA PHE A 190 33.81 8.07 22.23
C PHE A 190 33.58 7.62 20.78
N ASP A 191 34.20 6.50 20.40
CA ASP A 191 34.01 5.90 19.09
C ASP A 191 32.59 5.30 18.97
N GLY A 192 31.80 5.72 17.99
CA GLY A 192 30.44 5.24 17.80
C GLY A 192 30.32 3.75 17.50
N ASP A 193 31.40 3.07 17.15
CA ASP A 193 31.47 1.62 16.94
C ASP A 193 31.85 0.85 18.21
N TYR A 194 32.63 1.47 19.11
CA TYR A 194 33.25 0.81 20.26
C TYR A 194 32.86 1.38 21.63
N PHE A 195 32.18 2.51 21.71
CA PHE A 195 31.75 3.14 22.96
C PHE A 195 30.81 2.23 23.73
N GLN A 196 31.23 1.87 24.95
CA GLN A 196 30.55 0.92 25.85
C GLN A 196 30.28 -0.46 25.22
N ALA A 197 31.00 -0.82 24.15
CA ALA A 197 30.82 -2.09 23.49
C ALA A 197 31.53 -3.23 24.22
N HIS A 198 31.08 -4.46 23.98
CA HIS A 198 31.66 -5.68 24.54
C HIS A 198 32.11 -6.67 23.45
N TRP A 199 32.52 -6.18 22.27
CA TRP A 199 32.78 -7.01 21.10
C TRP A 199 33.78 -8.14 21.37
N ASN A 200 34.92 -7.84 21.98
CA ASN A 200 35.96 -8.84 22.29
C ASN A 200 35.53 -9.95 23.28
N ARG A 201 34.39 -9.78 23.97
CA ARG A 201 33.78 -10.83 24.82
C ARG A 201 32.56 -11.47 24.18
N SER A 202 31.74 -10.68 23.49
CA SER A 202 30.50 -11.13 22.85
C SER A 202 30.73 -11.88 21.54
N GLY A 203 31.84 -11.59 20.87
CA GLY A 203 32.05 -11.91 19.46
C GLY A 203 31.13 -11.08 18.57
N VAL A 204 31.05 -11.48 17.30
CA VAL A 204 30.17 -10.86 16.30
C VAL A 204 29.00 -11.76 15.91
N ILE A 205 28.00 -11.22 15.21
CA ILE A 205 26.91 -12.01 14.65
C ILE A 205 27.16 -12.19 13.15
N GLU A 206 27.77 -13.32 12.77
CA GLU A 206 27.90 -13.76 11.38
C GLU A 206 26.52 -14.01 10.74
N ALA A 207 26.45 -13.94 9.40
CA ALA A 207 25.25 -14.21 8.64
C ALA A 207 24.79 -15.66 8.82
N ASP A 208 23.69 -15.82 9.55
CA ASP A 208 23.09 -17.08 9.90
C ASP A 208 22.18 -17.58 8.79
N CYS A 209 22.72 -18.42 7.90
CA CYS A 209 21.97 -19.02 6.80
C CYS A 209 20.79 -19.88 7.29
N ASN A 210 20.92 -20.51 8.47
CA ASN A 210 19.90 -21.41 9.02
C ASN A 210 18.67 -20.63 9.48
N LEU A 211 18.80 -19.35 9.84
CA LEU A 211 17.66 -18.49 10.16
C LEU A 211 16.61 -18.51 9.03
N CYS A 212 17.06 -18.54 7.77
CA CYS A 212 16.18 -18.60 6.60
C CYS A 212 15.93 -20.02 6.09
N HIS A 213 16.94 -20.88 6.12
CA HIS A 213 16.93 -22.18 5.43
C HIS A 213 16.62 -23.37 6.34
N LEU A 214 16.60 -23.22 7.66
CA LEU A 214 16.21 -24.28 8.61
C LEU A 214 14.79 -24.02 9.13
N PRO A 215 13.78 -24.81 8.72
CA PRO A 215 12.41 -24.56 9.15
C PRO A 215 12.18 -24.66 10.67
N GLU A 216 12.99 -25.46 11.37
CA GLU A 216 12.91 -25.67 12.83
C GLU A 216 13.75 -24.67 13.64
N TYR A 217 14.27 -23.62 13.01
CA TYR A 217 15.13 -22.63 13.66
C TYR A 217 14.44 -21.97 14.88
N ASP A 218 15.12 -21.94 16.02
CA ASP A 218 14.62 -21.40 17.28
C ASP A 218 14.97 -19.91 17.43
N TYR A 219 14.08 -19.07 16.90
CA TYR A 219 14.15 -17.61 17.03
C TYR A 219 14.13 -17.13 18.48
N LYS A 220 13.38 -17.82 19.35
CA LYS A 220 13.23 -17.40 20.74
C LYS A 220 14.55 -17.58 21.47
N SER A 221 15.13 -18.78 21.43
CA SER A 221 16.41 -19.07 22.09
C SER A 221 17.54 -18.21 21.50
N ARG A 222 17.58 -18.02 20.17
CA ARG A 222 18.50 -17.07 19.53
C ARG A 222 18.41 -15.67 20.14
N ASN A 223 17.19 -15.13 20.27
CA ASN A 223 16.97 -13.77 20.77
C ASN A 223 17.15 -13.65 22.29
N ASP A 224 16.95 -14.72 23.06
CA ASP A 224 17.32 -14.78 24.47
C ASP A 224 18.86 -14.63 24.64
N HIS A 225 19.65 -15.21 23.74
CA HIS A 225 21.11 -15.05 23.71
C HIS A 225 21.58 -13.68 23.20
N LEU A 226 20.83 -13.05 22.29
CA LEU A 226 21.03 -11.64 21.90
C LEU A 226 20.95 -10.73 23.13
N ALA A 227 19.95 -10.93 23.99
CA ALA A 227 19.75 -10.14 25.22
C ALA A 227 20.85 -10.35 26.28
N ARG A 228 21.60 -11.45 26.20
CA ARG A 228 22.75 -11.80 27.04
C ARG A 228 24.11 -11.38 26.46
N PHE A 229 24.10 -10.76 25.28
CA PHE A 229 25.30 -10.39 24.51
C PHE A 229 26.14 -11.60 24.05
N ASN A 230 25.54 -12.78 23.88
CA ASN A 230 26.27 -13.98 23.44
C ASN A 230 26.30 -14.07 21.90
N PHE A 231 26.78 -13.02 21.22
CA PHE A 231 26.61 -12.83 19.77
C PHE A 231 27.13 -13.99 18.92
N LYS A 232 28.39 -14.43 19.13
CA LYS A 232 28.95 -15.53 18.31
C LYS A 232 28.33 -16.91 18.56
N TRP A 233 27.57 -17.08 19.65
CA TRP A 233 26.89 -18.34 19.98
C TRP A 233 25.44 -18.41 19.46
N MET A 234 24.89 -17.30 18.97
CA MET A 234 23.48 -17.19 18.60
C MET A 234 23.06 -18.18 17.51
N ALA A 235 23.90 -18.38 16.48
CA ALA A 235 23.59 -19.30 15.39
C ALA A 235 23.59 -20.76 15.87
N THR A 236 24.51 -21.10 16.77
CA THR A 236 24.64 -22.43 17.40
C THR A 236 23.37 -22.83 18.13
N VAL A 237 22.88 -21.96 19.03
CA VAL A 237 21.66 -22.23 19.80
C VAL A 237 20.41 -22.15 18.93
N GLY A 238 20.32 -21.17 18.02
CA GLY A 238 19.17 -21.00 17.14
C GLY A 238 18.97 -22.17 16.16
N SER A 239 20.06 -22.79 15.71
CA SER A 239 20.01 -23.99 14.87
C SER A 239 19.68 -25.27 15.64
N GLY A 240 19.57 -25.21 16.98
CA GLY A 240 19.34 -26.37 17.84
C GLY A 240 20.50 -27.39 17.85
N LEU A 241 21.71 -26.94 17.52
CA LEU A 241 22.90 -27.78 17.43
C LEU A 241 23.53 -28.03 18.81
N ALA A 242 23.46 -27.06 19.70
CA ALA A 242 23.97 -27.17 21.07
C ALA A 242 23.11 -26.37 22.06
N ALA A 243 23.14 -26.80 23.33
CA ALA A 243 22.73 -25.95 24.44
C ALA A 243 23.86 -24.96 24.75
N VAL A 244 23.51 -23.71 25.00
CA VAL A 244 24.46 -22.65 25.36
C VAL A 244 24.04 -22.05 26.71
N GLU A 245 24.94 -22.06 27.67
CA GLU A 245 24.74 -21.50 29.01
C GLU A 245 25.71 -20.35 29.26
N GLY A 246 25.39 -19.43 30.18
CA GLY A 246 26.19 -18.25 30.47
C GLY A 246 25.67 -16.96 29.83
N SER A 247 26.32 -15.84 30.13
CA SER A 247 25.87 -14.49 29.77
C SER A 247 27.05 -13.52 29.79
N ILE A 248 27.43 -13.01 28.62
CA ILE A 248 28.47 -11.98 28.52
C ILE A 248 28.05 -10.70 29.23
N LYS A 249 26.77 -10.32 29.10
CA LYS A 249 26.17 -9.17 29.78
C LYS A 249 26.30 -9.26 31.30
N ASP A 250 26.06 -10.44 31.87
CA ASP A 250 26.12 -10.68 33.32
C ASP A 250 27.49 -11.18 33.77
N THR A 251 28.49 -11.14 32.89
CA THR A 251 29.87 -11.57 33.14
C THR A 251 30.03 -13.04 33.56
N VAL A 252 29.13 -13.91 33.10
CA VAL A 252 29.16 -15.36 33.31
C VAL A 252 29.72 -16.04 32.06
N ASP A 253 30.75 -16.86 32.23
CA ASP A 253 31.40 -17.59 31.13
C ASP A 253 30.39 -18.41 30.31
N VAL A 254 30.54 -18.33 29.00
CA VAL A 254 29.64 -19.00 28.05
C VAL A 254 30.17 -20.39 27.73
N LYS A 255 29.32 -21.41 27.90
CA LYS A 255 29.66 -22.82 27.66
C LYS A 255 28.76 -23.42 26.60
N VAL A 256 29.31 -24.30 25.76
CA VAL A 256 28.60 -24.96 24.65
C VAL A 256 28.55 -26.45 24.91
N LYS A 257 27.35 -27.04 24.79
CA LYS A 257 27.17 -28.49 24.89
C LYS A 257 26.37 -29.00 23.71
N TYR A 258 27.06 -29.61 22.75
CA TYR A 258 26.43 -30.14 21.53
C TYR A 258 25.43 -31.26 21.80
N ASN A 259 24.37 -31.26 21.00
CA ASN A 259 23.43 -32.36 20.94
C ASN A 259 23.97 -33.46 20.02
N LEU A 260 24.61 -34.48 20.60
CA LEU A 260 25.23 -35.58 19.85
C LEU A 260 24.26 -36.33 18.94
N ALA A 261 22.95 -36.31 19.22
CA ALA A 261 21.94 -36.95 18.36
C ALA A 261 21.77 -36.25 16.99
N LYS A 262 22.35 -35.06 16.81
CA LYS A 262 22.38 -34.33 15.54
C LYS A 262 23.55 -34.74 14.63
N PHE A 263 24.50 -35.51 15.15
CA PHE A 263 25.74 -35.88 14.47
C PHE A 263 25.73 -37.37 14.12
N GLY A 264 26.21 -37.68 12.92
CA GLY A 264 26.48 -39.05 12.50
C GLY A 264 27.74 -39.62 13.15
N PRO A 265 27.98 -40.94 13.05
CA PRO A 265 29.22 -41.57 13.52
C PRO A 265 30.48 -41.03 12.84
N ASP A 266 30.35 -40.37 11.69
CA ASP A 266 31.44 -39.73 10.96
C ASP A 266 31.66 -38.26 11.35
N GLY A 267 30.99 -37.77 12.42
CA GLY A 267 31.12 -36.41 12.93
C GLY A 267 30.37 -35.33 12.14
N LYS A 268 29.60 -35.71 11.11
CA LYS A 268 28.84 -34.77 10.27
C LYS A 268 27.43 -34.57 10.76
N VAL A 269 26.85 -33.42 10.41
CA VAL A 269 25.43 -33.13 10.60
C VAL A 269 24.66 -33.31 9.30
N SER A 270 23.40 -33.74 9.41
CA SER A 270 22.44 -33.79 8.30
C SER A 270 21.20 -33.00 8.69
N MET A 271 21.13 -31.74 8.25
CA MET A 271 20.08 -30.79 8.62
C MET A 271 18.95 -30.75 7.58
N HIS A 272 17.73 -30.43 8.01
CA HIS A 272 16.58 -30.22 7.14
C HIS A 272 16.63 -28.82 6.50
N LEU A 273 17.57 -28.62 5.57
CA LEU A 273 17.73 -27.34 4.90
C LEU A 273 16.82 -27.27 3.66
N VAL A 274 16.04 -26.19 3.56
CA VAL A 274 15.15 -25.91 2.43
C VAL A 274 15.75 -24.86 1.53
N ARG A 275 15.69 -25.06 0.20
CA ARG A 275 16.11 -24.04 -0.77
C ARG A 275 15.23 -22.78 -0.72
N GLU A 276 13.91 -22.98 -0.61
CA GLU A 276 12.93 -21.90 -0.57
C GLU A 276 12.36 -21.77 0.84
N PRO A 277 12.57 -20.63 1.51
CA PRO A 277 12.00 -20.36 2.82
C PRO A 277 10.48 -20.45 2.83
N ARG A 278 9.91 -20.85 3.98
CA ARG A 278 8.45 -20.84 4.21
C ARG A 278 8.00 -19.42 4.58
N ASN A 279 6.70 -19.13 4.49
CA ASN A 279 6.17 -17.81 4.84
C ASN A 279 6.42 -17.46 6.31
N GLU A 280 6.38 -18.46 7.20
CA GLU A 280 6.60 -18.29 8.63
C GLU A 280 7.99 -17.72 8.92
N THR A 281 9.00 -18.10 8.13
CA THR A 281 10.37 -17.57 8.21
C THR A 281 10.36 -16.04 8.04
N CYS A 282 9.69 -15.53 7.00
CA CYS A 282 9.58 -14.10 6.75
C CYS A 282 8.70 -13.42 7.82
N LEU A 283 7.60 -14.06 8.19
CA LEU A 283 6.59 -13.51 9.09
C LEU A 283 7.04 -13.47 10.55
N ASN A 284 8.06 -14.22 10.96
CA ASN A 284 8.70 -14.04 12.28
C ASN A 284 9.17 -12.60 12.50
N CYS A 285 9.63 -11.95 11.41
CA CYS A 285 10.14 -10.59 11.46
C CYS A 285 9.18 -9.58 10.83
N HIS A 286 8.48 -9.95 9.75
CA HIS A 286 7.63 -9.02 9.00
C HIS A 286 6.21 -8.92 9.56
N SER A 287 5.65 -9.94 10.23
CA SER A 287 4.26 -9.86 10.71
C SER A 287 4.09 -8.69 11.68
N LYS A 288 4.85 -8.69 12.79
CA LYS A 288 4.75 -7.69 13.85
C LYS A 288 4.86 -6.25 13.36
N PRO A 289 5.96 -5.80 12.73
CA PRO A 289 6.09 -4.41 12.29
C PRO A 289 5.06 -4.01 11.22
N GLN A 290 4.59 -4.94 10.40
CA GLN A 290 3.64 -4.63 9.33
C GLN A 290 2.21 -4.49 9.86
N TRP A 291 1.73 -5.37 10.75
CA TRP A 291 0.43 -5.16 11.40
C TRP A 291 0.49 -4.01 12.41
N LYS A 292 1.65 -3.83 13.07
CA LYS A 292 1.93 -2.74 13.99
C LYS A 292 1.60 -1.38 13.38
N LYS A 293 2.22 -1.00 12.26
CA LYS A 293 2.10 0.38 11.76
C LYS A 293 1.53 0.51 10.35
N ARG A 294 1.57 -0.57 9.56
CA ARG A 294 1.20 -0.57 8.13
C ARG A 294 -0.14 -1.25 7.84
N GLY A 295 -0.83 -1.78 8.86
CA GLY A 295 -2.15 -2.42 8.72
C GLY A 295 -2.18 -3.63 7.80
N SER A 296 -1.10 -4.43 7.75
CA SER A 296 -1.02 -5.68 6.96
C SER A 296 -0.95 -6.92 7.85
N SER A 297 -1.83 -7.91 7.60
CA SER A 297 -2.01 -9.08 8.46
C SER A 297 -1.32 -10.35 7.95
N PHE A 298 -1.26 -10.55 6.63
CA PHE A 298 -0.69 -11.75 5.98
C PHE A 298 -1.36 -13.07 6.40
N THR A 299 -2.68 -13.07 6.50
CA THR A 299 -3.46 -14.28 6.84
C THR A 299 -4.27 -14.75 5.65
N GLU A 300 -4.65 -16.03 5.64
CA GLU A 300 -5.56 -16.58 4.62
C GLU A 300 -6.92 -15.86 4.58
N PHE A 301 -7.33 -15.27 5.71
CA PHE A 301 -8.54 -14.45 5.79
C PHE A 301 -8.41 -13.10 5.06
N THR A 302 -7.20 -12.52 5.03
CA THR A 302 -6.97 -11.15 4.56
C THR A 302 -6.34 -11.08 3.16
N ASP A 303 -5.63 -12.12 2.72
CA ASP A 303 -4.94 -12.14 1.43
C ASP A 303 -5.27 -13.40 0.60
N VAL A 304 -5.80 -13.20 -0.60
CA VAL A 304 -6.18 -14.29 -1.52
C VAL A 304 -4.98 -15.13 -1.97
N HIS A 305 -3.78 -14.55 -2.05
CA HIS A 305 -2.58 -15.28 -2.48
C HIS A 305 -2.09 -16.20 -1.37
N ILE A 306 -2.08 -15.71 -0.12
CA ILE A 306 -1.76 -16.54 1.05
C ILE A 306 -2.78 -17.66 1.19
N ALA A 307 -4.08 -17.37 1.02
CA ALA A 307 -5.15 -18.38 1.02
C ALA A 307 -5.01 -19.44 -0.08
N LYS A 308 -4.22 -19.19 -1.13
CA LYS A 308 -3.93 -20.12 -2.22
C LYS A 308 -2.54 -20.76 -2.12
N GLY A 309 -1.81 -20.52 -1.03
CA GLY A 309 -0.51 -21.13 -0.76
C GLY A 309 0.67 -20.47 -1.48
N VAL A 310 0.50 -19.24 -1.99
CA VAL A 310 1.61 -18.47 -2.56
C VAL A 310 2.60 -18.09 -1.45
N LYS A 311 3.88 -18.31 -1.70
CA LYS A 311 4.96 -17.96 -0.77
C LYS A 311 5.41 -16.52 -0.96
N CYS A 312 5.95 -15.88 0.08
CA CYS A 312 6.56 -14.55 0.00
C CYS A 312 7.64 -14.51 -1.09
N VAL A 313 8.47 -15.55 -1.19
CA VAL A 313 9.56 -15.68 -2.16
C VAL A 313 9.09 -15.97 -3.59
N ASP A 314 7.81 -16.29 -3.82
CA ASP A 314 7.28 -16.41 -5.18
C ASP A 314 7.18 -15.03 -5.85
N CYS A 315 6.86 -14.00 -5.06
CA CYS A 315 6.86 -12.60 -5.51
C CYS A 315 8.24 -11.94 -5.28
N HIS A 316 8.77 -12.06 -4.06
CA HIS A 316 10.07 -11.53 -3.64
C HIS A 316 11.22 -12.49 -3.95
N ALA A 317 11.27 -12.97 -5.20
CA ALA A 317 12.27 -13.94 -5.63
C ALA A 317 13.70 -13.36 -5.55
N ALA A 318 14.67 -14.22 -5.27
CA ALA A 318 16.09 -13.90 -5.24
C ALA A 318 16.92 -14.94 -6.01
N GLY A 319 18.20 -14.63 -6.18
CA GLY A 319 19.18 -15.52 -6.75
C GLY A 319 18.79 -16.02 -8.13
N SER A 320 19.00 -17.32 -8.38
CA SER A 320 18.65 -17.94 -9.68
C SER A 320 17.16 -17.91 -10.02
N MET A 321 16.28 -17.61 -9.07
CA MET A 321 14.82 -17.57 -9.27
C MET A 321 14.28 -16.17 -9.57
N ALA A 322 15.11 -15.14 -9.40
CA ALA A 322 14.72 -13.77 -9.73
C ALA A 322 14.47 -13.63 -11.24
N VAL A 323 13.44 -12.84 -11.58
CA VAL A 323 13.13 -12.49 -12.97
C VAL A 323 13.89 -11.26 -13.44
N ASP A 324 14.25 -10.38 -12.51
CA ASP A 324 14.94 -9.14 -12.81
C ASP A 324 16.45 -9.38 -12.82
N GLU A 325 17.09 -9.03 -13.93
CA GLU A 325 18.52 -9.26 -14.15
C GLU A 325 19.41 -8.50 -13.15
N ARG A 326 18.92 -7.43 -12.50
CA ARG A 326 19.69 -6.69 -11.47
C ARG A 326 20.00 -7.52 -10.22
N ILE A 327 19.15 -8.51 -9.93
CA ILE A 327 19.24 -9.33 -8.70
C ILE A 327 19.35 -10.83 -8.99
N LYS A 328 19.40 -11.20 -10.26
CA LYS A 328 19.48 -12.58 -10.71
C LYS A 328 20.94 -13.05 -10.71
N GLY A 329 21.16 -14.22 -10.14
CA GLY A 329 22.48 -14.85 -10.13
C GLY A 329 22.56 -16.02 -9.16
N LYS A 330 23.54 -16.90 -9.32
CA LYS A 330 23.79 -17.94 -8.33
C LYS A 330 24.13 -17.28 -6.99
N GLU A 331 23.44 -17.69 -5.92
CA GLU A 331 23.70 -17.25 -4.53
C GLU A 331 23.53 -15.75 -4.25
N VAL A 332 23.03 -14.95 -5.20
CA VAL A 332 22.68 -13.54 -4.96
C VAL A 332 21.47 -13.45 -4.03
N HIS A 333 21.65 -12.90 -2.82
CA HIS A 333 20.59 -12.76 -1.81
C HIS A 333 19.96 -11.35 -1.78
N GLN A 334 19.84 -10.72 -2.94
CA GLN A 334 18.98 -9.56 -3.10
C GLN A 334 17.56 -10.04 -3.40
N PHE A 335 16.67 -9.95 -2.41
CA PHE A 335 15.25 -10.26 -2.60
C PHE A 335 14.60 -9.18 -3.47
N GLY A 336 13.79 -9.61 -4.43
CA GLY A 336 12.99 -8.72 -5.26
C GLY A 336 12.25 -7.71 -4.40
N LYS A 337 12.47 -6.43 -4.65
CA LYS A 337 11.91 -5.33 -3.88
C LYS A 337 10.74 -4.71 -4.64
N GLY A 338 9.66 -4.42 -3.91
CA GLY A 338 8.60 -3.54 -4.38
C GLY A 338 9.06 -2.08 -4.37
N ASP A 339 8.20 -1.19 -4.85
CA ASP A 339 8.46 0.25 -4.88
C ASP A 339 7.81 0.92 -3.65
N ASP A 340 8.62 1.42 -2.72
CA ASP A 340 8.20 2.10 -1.48
C ASP A 340 8.51 3.60 -1.58
N PRO A 341 7.50 4.50 -1.59
CA PRO A 341 7.69 5.94 -1.82
C PRO A 341 8.40 6.68 -0.69
N SER A 342 8.55 6.08 0.50
CA SER A 342 9.16 6.72 1.68
C SER A 342 10.27 5.91 2.34
N GLY A 343 10.55 4.71 1.84
CA GLY A 343 11.59 3.86 2.40
C GLY A 343 12.99 4.39 2.07
N TRP A 344 13.19 4.90 0.85
CA TRP A 344 14.48 5.34 0.27
C TRP A 344 15.64 4.33 0.35
N VAL A 345 15.37 3.12 0.81
CA VAL A 345 16.27 1.99 0.87
C VAL A 345 16.36 1.32 -0.49
N ARG A 346 17.58 1.13 -1.03
CA ARG A 346 17.79 0.36 -2.28
C ARG A 346 16.80 0.72 -3.38
N ASN A 347 16.61 2.01 -3.64
CA ASN A 347 15.73 2.48 -4.71
C ASN A 347 16.21 2.03 -6.09
N ASP A 348 17.50 1.73 -6.24
CA ASP A 348 18.07 1.05 -7.40
C ASP A 348 17.43 -0.34 -7.66
N LEU A 349 16.87 -0.98 -6.63
CA LEU A 349 16.17 -2.25 -6.71
C LEU A 349 14.65 -2.13 -6.77
N ASP A 350 14.08 -0.93 -6.87
CA ASP A 350 12.62 -0.77 -7.02
C ASP A 350 12.09 -1.59 -8.21
N ASN A 351 10.95 -2.24 -7.99
CA ASN A 351 10.24 -3.07 -8.96
C ASN A 351 11.07 -4.26 -9.50
N THR A 352 12.00 -4.80 -8.71
CA THR A 352 12.71 -6.06 -9.02
C THR A 352 11.90 -7.31 -8.63
N MET A 353 10.88 -7.16 -7.78
CA MET A 353 9.95 -8.25 -7.45
C MET A 353 9.05 -8.61 -8.64
N ARG A 354 8.50 -9.83 -8.65
CA ARG A 354 7.41 -10.16 -9.58
C ARG A 354 6.19 -9.30 -9.28
N THR A 355 5.62 -8.73 -10.32
CA THR A 355 4.44 -7.87 -10.31
C THR A 355 3.16 -8.67 -10.56
N CYS A 356 1.99 -8.06 -10.34
CA CYS A 356 0.70 -8.68 -10.61
C CYS A 356 0.60 -9.20 -12.05
N THR A 357 1.16 -8.46 -13.01
CA THR A 357 1.09 -8.78 -14.44
C THR A 357 1.90 -10.01 -14.83
N ASP A 358 2.96 -10.34 -14.10
CA ASP A 358 3.80 -11.52 -14.39
C ASP A 358 2.99 -12.81 -14.27
N CYS A 359 2.03 -12.84 -13.34
CA CYS A 359 1.13 -13.96 -13.11
C CYS A 359 -0.21 -13.81 -13.86
N HIS A 360 -0.87 -12.67 -13.71
CA HIS A 360 -2.26 -12.50 -14.17
C HIS A 360 -2.41 -12.24 -15.67
N THR A 361 -1.33 -12.03 -16.42
CA THR A 361 -1.40 -11.96 -17.90
C THR A 361 -1.06 -13.29 -18.57
N THR A 362 -0.25 -14.13 -17.92
CA THR A 362 0.28 -15.38 -18.47
C THR A 362 -0.46 -16.62 -17.93
N GLY A 363 -1.04 -16.53 -16.74
CA GLY A 363 -1.53 -17.66 -15.98
C GLY A 363 -0.44 -18.41 -15.20
N TYR A 364 0.73 -17.80 -15.01
CA TYR A 364 1.82 -18.38 -14.22
C TYR A 364 1.35 -18.71 -12.78
N LEU A 365 1.84 -19.82 -12.23
CA LEU A 365 1.40 -20.40 -10.95
C LEU A 365 -0.12 -20.61 -10.84
N ASN A 366 -0.78 -20.95 -11.96
CA ASN A 366 -2.23 -21.12 -12.04
C ASN A 366 -3.03 -19.86 -11.68
N ALA A 367 -2.42 -18.67 -11.80
CA ALA A 367 -3.12 -17.42 -11.54
C ALA A 367 -4.27 -17.22 -12.54
N PRO A 368 -5.43 -16.70 -12.10
CA PRO A 368 -6.52 -16.38 -13.01
C PRO A 368 -6.10 -15.26 -13.97
N VAL A 369 -6.34 -15.45 -15.27
CA VAL A 369 -6.00 -14.45 -16.28
C VAL A 369 -6.95 -13.25 -16.19
N ALA A 370 -6.39 -12.08 -15.91
CA ALA A 370 -7.13 -10.84 -15.75
C ALA A 370 -7.57 -10.28 -17.11
N LYS A 371 -8.88 -10.38 -17.42
CA LYS A 371 -9.44 -9.92 -18.70
C LYS A 371 -9.97 -8.49 -18.69
N HIS A 372 -10.58 -8.07 -17.57
CA HIS A 372 -11.19 -6.74 -17.39
C HIS A 372 -12.05 -6.25 -18.58
N SER A 373 -12.76 -7.13 -19.29
CA SER A 373 -13.42 -6.79 -20.56
C SER A 373 -14.52 -5.74 -20.48
N TRP A 374 -15.03 -5.46 -19.28
CA TRP A 374 -16.04 -4.44 -19.00
C TRP A 374 -15.43 -3.07 -18.68
N LEU A 375 -14.13 -3.00 -18.36
CA LEU A 375 -13.45 -1.81 -17.87
C LEU A 375 -12.67 -1.16 -19.02
N PRO A 376 -12.87 0.12 -19.33
CA PRO A 376 -12.05 0.81 -20.33
C PRO A 376 -10.58 0.85 -19.93
N ASP A 377 -9.67 0.56 -20.88
CA ASP A 377 -8.22 0.44 -20.66
C ASP A 377 -7.58 1.64 -19.93
N LEU A 378 -8.14 2.85 -20.12
CA LEU A 378 -7.70 4.07 -19.44
C LEU A 378 -7.65 3.92 -17.91
N HIS A 379 -8.50 3.08 -17.32
CA HIS A 379 -8.44 2.80 -15.89
C HIS A 379 -7.17 2.07 -15.52
N LEU A 380 -6.74 1.07 -16.29
CA LEU A 380 -5.51 0.32 -16.02
C LEU A 380 -4.26 1.18 -16.25
N ASP A 381 -4.35 2.23 -17.07
CA ASP A 381 -3.29 3.23 -17.24
C ASP A 381 -3.15 4.16 -16.01
N LYS A 382 -4.23 4.38 -15.25
CA LYS A 382 -4.30 5.38 -14.17
C LYS A 382 -4.51 4.81 -12.78
N LEU A 383 -4.98 3.57 -12.66
CA LEU A 383 -5.21 2.86 -11.41
C LEU A 383 -4.24 1.70 -11.34
N SER A 384 -3.58 1.57 -10.19
CA SER A 384 -2.85 0.34 -9.87
C SER A 384 -3.82 -0.83 -9.68
N CYS A 385 -3.36 -2.07 -9.87
CA CYS A 385 -4.17 -3.26 -9.57
C CYS A 385 -4.66 -3.23 -8.11
N GLN A 386 -3.78 -2.78 -7.21
CA GLN A 386 -4.03 -2.63 -5.79
C GLN A 386 -5.17 -1.66 -5.49
N ALA A 387 -5.36 -0.60 -6.28
CA ALA A 387 -6.44 0.37 -6.04
C ALA A 387 -7.83 -0.27 -6.10
N CYS A 388 -8.03 -1.27 -6.97
CA CYS A 388 -9.29 -2.01 -7.04
C CYS A 388 -9.29 -3.24 -6.12
N HIS A 389 -8.14 -3.92 -5.98
CA HIS A 389 -8.05 -5.18 -5.25
C HIS A 389 -7.66 -5.04 -3.76
N ILE A 390 -7.54 -3.83 -3.24
CA ILE A 390 -7.40 -3.54 -1.80
C ILE A 390 -8.41 -2.43 -1.44
N PRO A 391 -9.72 -2.72 -1.55
CA PRO A 391 -10.77 -1.73 -1.27
C PRO A 391 -10.85 -1.38 0.23
N GLU A 392 -10.36 -2.27 1.09
CA GLU A 392 -10.46 -2.17 2.54
C GLU A 392 -9.25 -2.86 3.20
N ARG A 393 -8.86 -2.43 4.39
CA ARG A 393 -7.92 -3.12 5.29
C ARG A 393 -8.71 -3.76 6.43
N LYS A 394 -8.20 -4.86 7.00
CA LYS A 394 -8.86 -5.56 8.13
C LYS A 394 -8.25 -5.26 9.49
N VAL A 395 -7.09 -4.59 9.52
CA VAL A 395 -6.34 -4.25 10.73
C VAL A 395 -5.90 -2.81 10.63
N LYS A 396 -5.99 -2.07 11.74
CA LYS A 396 -5.58 -0.66 11.86
C LYS A 396 -4.15 -0.41 11.38
N SER A 397 -3.94 0.82 10.90
CA SER A 397 -2.62 1.37 10.59
C SER A 397 -2.47 2.70 11.32
N ALA A 398 -1.25 3.06 11.71
CA ALA A 398 -0.96 4.36 12.33
C ALA A 398 -1.26 5.49 11.35
N LEU A 399 -2.39 6.18 11.50
CA LEU A 399 -2.75 7.32 10.65
C LEU A 399 -1.91 8.54 11.01
N VAL A 400 -1.80 8.78 12.32
CA VAL A 400 -1.05 9.90 12.90
C VAL A 400 -0.07 9.33 13.92
N GLN A 401 1.14 9.89 13.94
CA GLN A 401 2.02 9.82 15.09
C GLN A 401 2.41 11.22 15.53
N VAL A 402 2.08 11.58 16.77
CA VAL A 402 2.57 12.81 17.39
C VAL A 402 3.57 12.50 18.47
N SER A 403 4.47 13.45 18.71
CA SER A 403 5.63 13.25 19.56
C SER A 403 5.99 14.47 20.40
N ASP A 404 4.95 15.22 20.75
CA ASP A 404 4.97 16.46 21.51
C ASP A 404 4.42 16.30 22.94
N ILE A 405 3.57 15.31 23.19
CA ILE A 405 2.96 15.06 24.51
C ILE A 405 3.44 13.76 25.17
N TYR A 406 3.24 13.67 26.49
CA TYR A 406 3.43 12.40 27.22
C TYR A 406 2.20 11.51 27.03
N ASN A 407 2.35 10.40 26.33
CA ASN A 407 1.31 9.41 26.10
C ASN A 407 0.79 8.82 27.43
N PRO A 408 -0.50 8.90 27.76
CA PRO A 408 -1.03 8.37 29.03
C PRO A 408 -1.23 6.84 29.03
N GLY A 409 -0.94 6.15 27.93
CA GLY A 409 -1.18 4.71 27.74
C GLY A 409 -0.47 3.80 28.75
N ALA A 410 -1.15 2.73 29.13
CA ALA A 410 -0.57 1.70 29.98
C ALA A 410 0.35 0.76 29.20
N LYS A 411 1.34 0.17 29.90
CA LYS A 411 2.22 -0.90 29.40
C LYS A 411 3.08 -0.54 28.19
N ILE A 412 3.50 0.72 28.09
CA ILE A 412 4.41 1.18 27.03
C ILE A 412 5.85 0.86 27.43
N SER A 413 6.59 0.14 26.58
CA SER A 413 7.98 -0.27 26.82
C SER A 413 8.86 -0.26 25.56
N PRO A 414 10.13 0.16 25.65
CA PRO A 414 10.78 0.77 26.82
C PRO A 414 10.22 2.18 27.11
N PRO A 415 10.52 2.76 28.30
CA PRO A 415 9.87 3.98 28.78
C PRO A 415 9.98 5.19 27.83
N GLN A 416 11.04 5.32 27.05
CA GLN A 416 11.21 6.45 26.13
C GLN A 416 10.10 6.50 25.06
N LYS A 417 9.43 5.38 24.77
CA LYS A 417 8.29 5.33 23.83
C LYS A 417 7.04 6.05 24.33
N TYR A 418 6.99 6.47 25.59
CA TYR A 418 5.93 7.32 26.13
C TYR A 418 5.83 8.68 25.43
N VAL A 419 6.83 9.09 24.65
CA VAL A 419 6.73 10.30 23.82
C VAL A 419 6.01 10.08 22.50
N TRP A 420 5.56 8.86 22.19
CA TRP A 420 4.87 8.58 20.92
C TRP A 420 3.39 8.32 21.16
N THR A 421 2.54 9.17 20.61
CA THR A 421 1.08 9.03 20.64
C THR A 421 0.57 8.74 19.24
N PHE A 422 -0.36 7.79 19.12
CA PHE A 422 -0.86 7.31 17.84
C PHE A 422 -2.37 7.51 17.74
N TYR A 423 -2.84 7.79 16.53
CA TYR A 423 -4.25 7.84 16.19
C TYR A 423 -4.55 6.90 15.04
N ASP A 424 -5.72 6.26 15.10
CA ASP A 424 -6.19 5.34 14.07
C ASP A 424 -6.84 6.08 12.88
N GLN A 425 -7.44 5.32 11.96
CA GLN A 425 -7.92 5.83 10.67
C GLN A 425 -9.17 6.72 10.80
N VAL A 426 -9.79 6.77 11.97
CA VAL A 426 -10.91 7.66 12.30
C VAL A 426 -10.52 8.70 13.36
N MET A 427 -9.23 8.92 13.58
CA MET A 427 -8.67 9.88 14.54
C MET A 427 -8.98 9.58 16.02
N ASN A 428 -9.22 8.31 16.37
CA ASN A 428 -9.27 7.92 17.78
C ASN A 428 -7.86 7.65 18.32
N TYR A 429 -7.59 8.07 19.56
CA TYR A 429 -6.38 7.68 20.28
C TYR A 429 -6.23 6.15 20.32
N TRP A 430 -5.02 5.69 20.06
CA TRP A 430 -4.65 4.29 20.04
C TRP A 430 -3.49 4.05 21.00
N ASN A 431 -3.71 3.23 22.05
CA ASN A 431 -2.63 2.71 22.89
C ASN A 431 -1.82 1.63 22.16
N HIS A 432 -1.20 2.05 21.08
CA HIS A 432 -0.49 1.24 20.11
C HIS A 432 0.56 0.33 20.77
N TYR A 433 1.41 0.90 21.63
CA TYR A 433 2.47 0.12 22.29
C TYR A 433 1.96 -0.78 23.41
N GLY A 434 0.88 -0.40 24.11
CA GLY A 434 0.22 -1.29 25.07
C GLY A 434 -0.34 -2.54 24.40
N GLU A 435 -0.99 -2.38 23.25
CA GLU A 435 -1.46 -3.53 22.45
C GLU A 435 -0.31 -4.41 21.99
N LEU A 436 0.76 -3.85 21.42
CA LEU A 436 1.92 -4.65 20.96
C LEU A 436 2.68 -5.38 22.06
N ALA A 437 2.59 -4.89 23.29
CA ALA A 437 3.16 -5.53 24.46
C ALA A 437 2.32 -6.74 24.89
N MET A 438 1.01 -6.71 24.63
CA MET A 438 0.06 -7.73 25.07
C MET A 438 -0.33 -8.72 23.98
N PHE A 439 -0.34 -8.31 22.71
CA PHE A 439 -0.88 -9.06 21.58
C PHE A 439 0.23 -9.61 20.70
N THR A 440 0.07 -10.86 20.28
CA THR A 440 0.87 -11.46 19.21
C THR A 440 0.24 -11.16 17.85
N ALA A 441 0.92 -11.54 16.76
CA ALA A 441 0.32 -11.46 15.43
C ALA A 441 -0.96 -12.32 15.28
N LYS A 442 -1.21 -13.29 16.17
CA LYS A 442 -2.46 -14.07 16.15
C LYS A 442 -3.61 -13.39 16.91
N ASP A 443 -3.29 -12.43 17.77
CA ASP A 443 -4.24 -11.71 18.61
C ASP A 443 -4.61 -10.34 18.00
N GLN A 444 -4.31 -10.14 16.72
CA GLN A 444 -4.59 -8.89 16.00
C GLN A 444 -6.10 -8.59 16.03
N PRO A 445 -6.51 -7.42 16.55
CA PRO A 445 -7.91 -7.00 16.50
C PRO A 445 -8.38 -6.80 15.06
N SER A 446 -9.66 -7.05 14.82
CA SER A 446 -10.31 -6.73 13.54
C SER A 446 -10.85 -5.31 13.58
N ASP A 447 -10.17 -4.41 12.87
CA ASP A 447 -10.52 -3.00 12.79
C ASP A 447 -10.50 -2.57 11.32
N PRO A 448 -11.60 -2.81 10.59
CA PRO A 448 -11.64 -2.54 9.18
C PRO A 448 -11.64 -1.04 8.88
N PHE A 449 -10.95 -0.64 7.82
CA PHE A 449 -10.98 0.73 7.32
C PHE A 449 -10.71 0.81 5.82
N ILE A 450 -11.17 1.88 5.19
CA ILE A 450 -10.99 2.12 3.77
C ILE A 450 -9.67 2.89 3.55
N PRO A 451 -8.73 2.37 2.75
CA PRO A 451 -7.52 3.09 2.39
C PRO A 451 -7.80 4.46 1.77
N ARG A 452 -6.90 5.39 2.02
CA ARG A 452 -6.84 6.63 1.26
C ARG A 452 -6.10 6.37 -0.05
N TYR A 453 -6.25 7.26 -1.02
CA TYR A 453 -5.60 7.12 -2.31
C TYR A 453 -4.63 8.26 -2.59
N ALA A 454 -3.57 7.98 -3.35
CA ALA A 454 -2.62 9.00 -3.79
C ALA A 454 -2.14 8.71 -5.22
N LYS A 455 -1.89 9.77 -5.98
CA LYS A 455 -1.17 9.68 -7.25
C LYS A 455 0.31 9.46 -6.95
N TYR A 456 0.90 8.42 -7.53
CA TYR A 456 2.31 8.09 -7.44
C TYR A 456 2.79 7.52 -8.78
N LYS A 457 3.85 8.10 -9.34
CA LYS A 457 4.43 7.72 -10.65
C LYS A 457 3.39 7.53 -11.77
N GLY A 458 2.39 8.41 -11.83
CA GLY A 458 1.36 8.44 -12.87
C GLY A 458 0.13 7.55 -12.65
N GLN A 459 0.12 6.72 -11.61
CA GLN A 459 -1.02 5.88 -11.22
C GLN A 459 -1.55 6.24 -9.83
N ILE A 460 -2.78 5.82 -9.52
CA ILE A 460 -3.40 5.93 -8.22
C ILE A 460 -3.20 4.63 -7.46
N PHE A 461 -2.68 4.75 -6.24
CA PHE A 461 -2.48 3.63 -5.32
C PHE A 461 -3.28 3.84 -4.02
N PRO A 462 -3.74 2.75 -3.38
CA PRO A 462 -4.17 2.80 -2.00
C PRO A 462 -2.94 2.98 -1.10
N VAL A 463 -3.00 3.96 -0.21
CA VAL A 463 -1.90 4.34 0.68
C VAL A 463 -2.40 4.65 2.09
N ASN A 464 -1.49 4.58 3.05
CA ASN A 464 -1.57 5.37 4.28
C ASN A 464 -0.39 6.33 4.35
N ALA A 465 -0.65 7.61 4.12
CA ALA A 465 0.32 8.67 4.28
C ALA A 465 0.27 9.20 5.71
N VAL A 466 1.27 8.86 6.51
CA VAL A 466 1.25 9.15 7.95
C VAL A 466 1.33 10.67 8.17
N HIS A 467 0.47 11.17 9.06
CA HIS A 467 0.54 12.52 9.59
C HIS A 467 1.45 12.55 10.81
N SER A 468 2.10 13.68 11.07
CA SER A 468 3.01 13.77 12.21
C SER A 468 3.08 15.13 12.85
N ALA A 469 3.26 15.15 14.17
CA ALA A 469 3.68 16.34 14.90
C ALA A 469 4.86 16.05 15.83
N TRP A 470 5.89 16.91 15.86
CA TRP A 470 7.13 16.63 16.60
C TRP A 470 7.99 17.89 16.83
N PRO A 471 8.80 17.95 17.92
CA PRO A 471 9.83 18.97 18.10
C PRO A 471 11.00 18.75 17.15
N GLY A 472 11.35 19.76 16.38
CA GLY A 472 12.53 19.75 15.52
C GLY A 472 13.56 20.81 15.93
N ILE A 473 14.71 20.73 15.28
CA ILE A 473 15.79 21.73 15.39
C ILE A 473 16.06 22.24 13.98
N TYR A 474 15.72 23.50 13.76
CA TYR A 474 16.13 24.24 12.58
C TYR A 474 17.57 24.72 12.76
N THR A 475 18.43 24.49 11.76
CA THR A 475 19.81 24.98 11.75
C THR A 475 19.98 25.94 10.58
N GLU A 476 20.52 27.14 10.85
CA GLU A 476 20.71 28.14 9.80
C GLU A 476 21.67 27.64 8.71
N GLY A 477 21.28 27.79 7.44
CA GLY A 477 22.06 27.34 6.29
C GLY A 477 21.85 25.88 5.88
N GLU A 478 21.24 25.06 6.73
CA GLU A 478 20.93 23.66 6.42
C GLU A 478 19.59 23.51 5.69
N LYS A 479 19.52 22.58 4.73
CA LYS A 479 18.29 22.32 3.96
C LYS A 479 17.21 21.62 4.77
N GLY A 480 17.62 20.67 5.60
CA GLY A 480 16.75 19.76 6.34
C GLY A 480 16.53 20.20 7.78
N LEU A 481 15.84 19.36 8.53
CA LEU A 481 15.66 19.54 9.97
C LEU A 481 16.45 18.49 10.74
N ASN A 482 16.86 18.86 11.95
CA ASN A 482 17.35 17.91 12.94
C ASN A 482 16.27 17.65 14.00
N GLN A 483 16.52 16.69 14.89
CA GLN A 483 15.63 16.35 16.00
C GLN A 483 16.41 16.32 17.32
N PRO A 484 15.77 16.64 18.45
CA PRO A 484 16.32 16.34 19.77
C PRO A 484 16.29 14.82 20.01
N LYS A 485 17.01 14.34 21.04
CA LYS A 485 17.01 12.91 21.38
C LYS A 485 15.68 12.51 22.01
N GLN A 486 15.20 11.31 21.66
CA GLN A 486 13.97 10.76 22.23
C GLN A 486 13.99 10.76 23.77
N LYS A 487 15.12 10.33 24.34
CA LYS A 487 15.32 10.26 25.79
C LYS A 487 15.22 11.63 26.47
N ASP A 488 15.63 12.70 25.79
CA ASP A 488 15.65 14.04 26.35
C ASP A 488 14.22 14.59 26.44
N ILE A 489 13.43 14.44 25.37
CA ILE A 489 12.00 14.80 25.37
C ILE A 489 11.21 13.99 26.43
N TYR A 490 11.50 12.69 26.55
CA TYR A 490 10.91 11.85 27.59
C TYR A 490 11.25 12.37 28.99
N ASN A 491 12.52 12.63 29.27
CA ASN A 491 12.98 13.08 30.59
C ASN A 491 12.46 14.47 30.95
N MET A 492 12.28 15.37 29.97
CA MET A 492 11.62 16.67 30.17
C MET A 492 10.21 16.49 30.72
N TRP A 493 9.40 15.67 30.05
CA TRP A 493 8.04 15.37 30.50
C TRP A 493 8.01 14.68 31.87
N ILE A 494 8.93 13.75 32.13
CA ILE A 494 9.03 13.10 33.45
C ILE A 494 9.37 14.11 34.55
N ALA A 495 10.30 15.04 34.30
CA ALA A 495 10.65 16.07 35.26
C ALA A 495 9.43 16.94 35.62
N HIS A 496 8.70 17.42 34.63
CA HIS A 496 7.48 18.21 34.83
C HIS A 496 6.36 17.44 35.54
N ARG A 497 6.15 16.16 35.19
CA ARG A 497 5.13 15.32 35.83
C ARG A 497 5.43 15.03 37.29
N LYS A 498 6.72 14.90 37.65
CA LYS A 498 7.16 14.69 39.03
C LYS A 498 7.10 15.96 39.86
N ASP A 499 7.40 17.11 39.25
CA ASP A 499 7.38 18.43 39.88
C ASP A 499 6.90 19.48 38.88
N LYS A 500 5.68 19.98 39.09
CA LYS A 500 5.02 20.96 38.20
C LYS A 500 5.73 22.31 38.13
N SER A 501 6.64 22.60 39.05
CA SER A 501 7.50 23.80 38.99
C SER A 501 8.62 23.68 37.95
N LYS A 502 8.97 22.46 37.52
CA LYS A 502 9.92 22.21 36.45
C LYS A 502 9.20 22.25 35.10
N TYR A 503 9.69 23.10 34.19
CA TYR A 503 9.10 23.33 32.87
C TYR A 503 7.58 23.60 32.94
N PRO A 504 7.13 24.61 33.73
CA PRO A 504 5.72 24.82 34.06
C PRO A 504 4.83 25.13 32.86
N GLU A 505 5.41 25.66 31.78
CA GLU A 505 4.72 25.95 30.52
C GLU A 505 4.04 24.70 29.93
N LEU A 506 4.59 23.50 30.11
CA LEU A 506 3.96 22.25 29.70
C LEU A 506 2.57 22.02 30.32
N GLY A 507 2.25 22.68 31.44
CA GLY A 507 0.93 22.65 32.06
C GLY A 507 -0.15 23.41 31.28
N LYS A 508 0.21 24.21 30.27
CA LYS A 508 -0.73 24.89 29.37
C LYS A 508 -1.31 23.97 28.30
N ILE A 509 -0.63 22.86 28.02
CA ILE A 509 -1.04 21.84 27.03
C ILE A 509 -2.17 21.03 27.63
N THR A 510 -3.36 21.14 27.04
CA THR A 510 -4.58 20.50 27.55
C THR A 510 -5.31 19.70 26.48
N ASP A 511 -6.24 18.86 26.91
CA ASP A 511 -7.17 18.18 26.01
C ASP A 511 -8.23 19.20 25.56
N ASN A 512 -8.14 19.60 24.30
CA ASN A 512 -8.94 20.65 23.66
C ASN A 512 -10.17 20.07 22.93
N ASN A 513 -10.16 18.77 22.59
CA ASN A 513 -11.25 18.09 21.87
C ASN A 513 -12.07 17.10 22.75
N SER A 514 -11.72 16.97 24.03
CA SER A 514 -12.32 16.08 25.02
C SER A 514 -12.17 14.58 24.72
N ASP A 515 -11.11 14.17 24.00
CA ASP A 515 -10.81 12.75 23.70
C ASP A 515 -9.97 12.06 24.79
N THR A 516 -9.69 12.75 25.90
CA THR A 516 -8.88 12.39 27.06
C THR A 516 -7.36 12.47 26.87
N ILE A 517 -6.89 12.87 25.68
CA ILE A 517 -5.48 13.04 25.36
C ILE A 517 -5.19 14.53 25.17
N PRO A 518 -4.16 15.09 25.81
CA PRO A 518 -3.73 16.45 25.48
C PRO A 518 -3.06 16.52 24.12
N GLU A 519 -3.23 17.64 23.41
CA GLU A 519 -2.55 17.92 22.15
C GLU A 519 -1.93 19.31 22.13
N VAL A 520 -0.92 19.50 21.29
CA VAL A 520 -0.40 20.82 20.96
C VAL A 520 -1.13 21.31 19.71
N ASN A 521 -1.98 22.32 19.85
CA ASN A 521 -2.74 22.88 18.71
C ASN A 521 -2.84 24.41 18.73
N SER A 522 -3.11 25.01 19.89
CA SER A 522 -3.29 26.46 20.00
C SER A 522 -1.95 27.21 19.94
N PRO A 523 -1.92 28.49 19.52
CA PRO A 523 -0.70 29.30 19.55
C PRO A 523 0.01 29.29 20.91
N GLU A 524 -0.75 29.36 22.00
CA GLU A 524 -0.23 29.36 23.37
C GLU A 524 0.43 28.02 23.73
N GLU A 525 -0.15 26.89 23.32
CA GLU A 525 0.41 25.55 23.56
C GLU A 525 1.64 25.28 22.72
N ILE A 526 1.66 25.76 21.47
CA ILE A 526 2.82 25.65 20.57
C ILE A 526 4.00 26.42 21.18
N ASP A 527 3.80 27.66 21.63
CA ASP A 527 4.82 28.44 22.31
C ASP A 527 5.29 27.74 23.60
N ALA A 528 4.35 27.24 24.40
CA ALA A 528 4.66 26.51 25.63
C ALA A 528 5.56 25.30 25.38
N PHE A 529 5.27 24.52 24.33
CA PHE A 529 6.06 23.35 23.97
C PHE A 529 7.45 23.72 23.46
N ILE A 530 7.56 24.65 22.50
CA ILE A 530 8.83 25.13 21.95
C ILE A 530 9.74 25.69 23.06
N ASN A 531 9.19 26.53 23.94
CA ASN A 531 9.94 27.15 25.03
C ASN A 531 10.43 26.11 26.05
N SER A 532 9.59 25.11 26.38
CA SER A 532 9.96 24.04 27.31
C SER A 532 11.10 23.18 26.77
N VAL A 533 11.02 22.78 25.50
CA VAL A 533 12.09 22.00 24.85
C VAL A 533 13.39 22.82 24.76
N THR A 534 13.30 24.10 24.39
CA THR A 534 14.47 25.01 24.33
C THR A 534 15.15 25.12 25.69
N THR A 535 14.37 25.33 26.74
CA THR A 535 14.88 25.43 28.12
C THR A 535 15.55 24.12 28.53
N TYR A 536 14.90 22.97 28.30
CA TYR A 536 15.43 21.67 28.66
C TYR A 536 16.77 21.35 27.97
N LEU A 537 16.87 21.61 26.66
CA LEU A 537 18.11 21.40 25.92
C LEU A 537 19.23 22.33 26.40
N THR A 538 18.90 23.57 26.76
CA THR A 538 19.86 24.52 27.35
C THR A 538 20.35 24.04 28.70
N ASP A 539 19.47 23.53 29.57
CA ASP A 539 19.82 22.97 30.89
C ASP A 539 20.77 21.77 30.78
N LEU A 540 20.64 20.95 29.72
CA LEU A 540 21.55 19.84 29.42
C LEU A 540 22.90 20.30 28.85
N GLY A 541 23.02 21.57 28.47
CA GLY A 541 24.21 22.18 27.89
C GLY A 541 24.39 21.90 26.40
N TYR A 542 23.29 21.73 25.64
CA TYR A 542 23.37 21.67 24.18
C TYR A 542 23.78 23.03 23.61
N ASP A 543 24.67 23.02 22.61
CA ASP A 543 24.97 24.23 21.84
C ASP A 543 23.88 24.49 20.79
N LEU A 544 23.09 25.52 21.06
CA LEU A 544 22.01 26.03 20.22
C LEU A 544 22.44 27.25 19.38
N SER A 545 23.74 27.58 19.32
CA SER A 545 24.24 28.66 18.46
C SER A 545 23.92 28.37 16.98
N GLY A 546 23.25 29.31 16.31
CA GLY A 546 22.77 29.14 14.93
C GLY A 546 21.65 28.10 14.77
N LYS A 547 21.03 27.65 15.88
CA LYS A 547 19.96 26.66 15.90
C LYS A 547 18.74 27.21 16.63
N LYS A 548 17.56 26.78 16.20
CA LYS A 548 16.29 27.11 16.85
C LYS A 548 15.44 25.86 17.02
N VAL A 549 14.91 25.66 18.23
CA VAL A 549 13.87 24.65 18.45
C VAL A 549 12.58 25.11 17.79
N ILE A 550 11.95 24.20 17.07
CA ILE A 550 10.72 24.43 16.32
C ILE A 550 9.74 23.30 16.61
N TRP A 551 8.47 23.50 16.28
CA TRP A 551 7.47 22.43 16.27
C TRP A 551 6.98 22.21 14.85
N VAL A 552 6.96 20.97 14.40
CA VAL A 552 6.48 20.60 13.07
C VAL A 552 5.15 19.91 13.21
N ASN A 553 4.11 20.38 12.52
CA ASN A 553 2.83 19.69 12.35
C ASN A 553 2.56 19.49 10.84
N ASP A 554 2.69 18.25 10.39
CA ASP A 554 2.75 17.85 9.00
C ASP A 554 3.77 18.65 8.18
N ASP A 555 3.30 19.56 7.32
CA ASP A 555 4.12 20.43 6.48
C ASP A 555 4.29 21.84 7.08
N ARG A 556 3.72 22.12 8.25
CA ARG A 556 3.86 23.42 8.94
C ARG A 556 4.99 23.36 9.95
N MET A 557 6.03 24.15 9.72
CA MET A 557 7.15 24.35 10.64
C MET A 557 6.96 25.64 11.43
N TYR A 558 6.50 25.51 12.68
CA TYR A 558 6.22 26.62 13.59
C TYR A 558 7.51 27.12 14.25
N LEU A 559 7.76 28.42 14.11
CA LEU A 559 8.86 29.15 14.75
C LEU A 559 8.47 29.70 16.12
N ASN A 560 7.16 29.84 16.34
CA ASN A 560 6.45 30.25 17.55
C ASN A 560 4.96 29.89 17.32
N GLY A 561 4.08 30.27 18.25
CA GLY A 561 2.66 29.94 18.22
C GLY A 561 1.87 30.43 17.00
N THR A 562 2.30 31.51 16.35
CA THR A 562 1.54 32.16 15.27
C THR A 562 2.22 32.09 13.90
N ASP A 563 3.55 31.95 13.88
CA ASP A 563 4.35 32.02 12.65
C ASP A 563 4.88 30.63 12.27
N TYR A 564 4.47 30.16 11.09
CA TYR A 564 5.01 28.94 10.50
C TYR A 564 5.43 29.12 9.04
N LYS A 565 6.33 28.24 8.59
CA LYS A 565 6.68 28.09 7.16
C LYS A 565 6.13 26.77 6.65
N ILE A 566 5.70 26.75 5.38
CA ILE A 566 5.31 25.50 4.70
C ILE A 566 6.56 24.81 4.16
N LEU A 567 6.76 23.56 4.60
CA LEU A 567 7.80 22.67 4.14
C LEU A 567 7.39 22.02 2.81
N LYS A 568 8.35 21.85 1.91
CA LYS A 568 8.10 21.18 0.63
C LYS A 568 7.86 19.69 0.87
N LYS A 569 6.77 19.17 0.31
CA LYS A 569 6.41 17.75 0.30
C LYS A 569 5.89 17.31 -1.07
N GLU A 570 5.90 16.00 -1.30
CA GLU A 570 5.34 15.36 -2.49
C GLU A 570 3.81 15.20 -2.36
N THR A 571 3.11 15.03 -3.48
CA THR A 571 1.63 14.95 -3.48
C THR A 571 1.07 13.71 -2.77
N TRP A 572 1.88 12.66 -2.61
CA TRP A 572 1.50 11.45 -1.88
C TRP A 572 1.81 11.53 -0.38
N GLU A 573 2.48 12.58 0.08
CA GLU A 573 2.88 12.78 1.47
C GLU A 573 1.84 13.59 2.25
N SER A 574 1.60 13.19 3.50
CA SER A 574 0.88 14.03 4.47
C SER A 574 1.87 14.95 5.19
N SER A 575 2.98 14.39 5.70
CA SER A 575 4.15 15.14 6.18
C SER A 575 5.41 14.80 5.37
N PRO A 576 6.31 15.76 5.08
CA PRO A 576 7.60 15.48 4.46
C PRO A 576 8.56 14.66 5.33
N TYR A 577 8.30 14.56 6.63
CA TYR A 577 9.15 13.82 7.58
C TYR A 577 8.53 12.48 8.03
N ALA A 578 7.37 12.09 7.50
CA ALA A 578 6.67 10.86 7.86
C ALA A 578 6.57 9.86 6.69
N SER A 579 6.33 8.60 7.04
CA SER A 579 6.24 7.49 6.09
C SER A 579 4.96 7.55 5.25
N VAL A 580 5.06 7.07 4.01
CA VAL A 580 3.93 6.80 3.13
C VAL A 580 3.91 5.31 2.82
N TYR A 581 2.95 4.59 3.42
CA TYR A 581 2.79 3.16 3.20
C TYR A 581 1.90 2.92 2.00
N LYS A 582 2.50 2.56 0.87
CA LYS A 582 1.77 2.07 -0.31
C LYS A 582 1.32 0.62 -0.07
N TYR A 583 0.02 0.35 -0.16
CA TYR A 583 -0.49 -0.99 0.12
C TYR A 583 -0.29 -1.94 -1.06
N SER A 584 0.17 -3.16 -0.76
CA SER A 584 0.45 -4.21 -1.75
C SER A 584 0.23 -5.64 -1.22
N HIS A 585 -0.25 -5.78 0.00
CA HIS A 585 -0.61 -7.04 0.66
C HIS A 585 -2.07 -6.98 1.12
N ASP A 586 -2.60 -8.07 1.64
CA ASP A 586 -4.02 -8.25 1.99
C ASP A 586 -4.91 -7.99 0.76
N VAL A 587 -4.53 -8.63 -0.35
CA VAL A 587 -5.21 -8.47 -1.65
C VAL A 587 -6.49 -9.29 -1.67
N PHE A 588 -7.58 -8.65 -2.09
CA PHE A 588 -8.91 -9.24 -2.17
C PHE A 588 -9.09 -10.05 -3.46
N PRO A 589 -9.92 -11.11 -3.44
CA PRO A 589 -10.31 -11.82 -4.65
C PRO A 589 -11.08 -10.89 -5.61
N ALA A 590 -11.05 -11.19 -6.91
CA ALA A 590 -11.63 -10.32 -7.93
C ALA A 590 -13.11 -9.96 -7.74
N LYS A 591 -13.91 -10.87 -7.16
CA LYS A 591 -15.34 -10.63 -6.88
C LYS A 591 -15.59 -9.70 -5.68
N ALA A 592 -14.57 -9.32 -4.93
CA ALA A 592 -14.65 -8.43 -3.79
C ALA A 592 -13.85 -7.13 -3.99
N GLY A 593 -13.30 -6.90 -5.19
CA GLY A 593 -12.63 -5.64 -5.53
C GLY A 593 -13.61 -4.55 -5.97
N LEU A 594 -13.14 -3.31 -6.01
CA LEU A 594 -13.91 -2.19 -6.54
C LEU A 594 -14.28 -2.41 -8.02
N GLY A 595 -15.51 -2.07 -8.38
CA GLY A 595 -16.05 -2.24 -9.73
C GLY A 595 -16.71 -3.60 -9.95
N ALA A 596 -16.66 -4.51 -8.98
CA ALA A 596 -17.39 -5.77 -9.03
C ALA A 596 -18.92 -5.56 -9.14
N ASN A 597 -19.45 -4.45 -8.62
CA ASN A 597 -20.87 -4.08 -8.78
C ASN A 597 -21.11 -3.05 -9.89
N GLY A 598 -20.10 -2.75 -10.72
CA GLY A 598 -20.17 -1.78 -11.81
C GLY A 598 -19.61 -0.40 -11.46
N CYS A 599 -19.85 0.56 -12.36
CA CYS A 599 -19.18 1.86 -12.33
C CYS A 599 -19.45 2.68 -11.06
N THR A 600 -20.58 2.46 -10.39
CA THR A 600 -21.03 3.26 -9.23
C THR A 600 -20.24 2.98 -7.94
N ASP A 601 -19.48 1.88 -7.88
CA ASP A 601 -18.54 1.63 -6.78
C ASP A 601 -17.51 2.78 -6.68
N CYS A 602 -17.13 3.37 -7.82
CA CYS A 602 -16.16 4.46 -7.89
C CYS A 602 -16.80 5.79 -8.32
N HIS A 603 -17.78 5.77 -9.21
CA HIS A 603 -18.40 6.96 -9.79
C HIS A 603 -19.79 7.23 -9.17
N SER A 604 -19.82 7.41 -7.85
CA SER A 604 -21.01 7.88 -7.14
C SER A 604 -20.63 8.96 -6.13
N PHE A 605 -21.60 9.78 -5.72
CA PHE A 605 -21.41 10.81 -4.69
C PHE A 605 -21.13 10.22 -3.29
N LYS A 606 -21.23 8.89 -3.15
CA LYS A 606 -20.92 8.15 -1.93
C LYS A 606 -19.64 7.31 -2.07
N SER A 607 -18.91 7.41 -3.18
CA SER A 607 -17.72 6.58 -3.36
C SER A 607 -16.57 7.06 -2.48
N ASP A 608 -15.92 6.12 -1.80
CA ASP A 608 -14.78 6.45 -0.97
C ASP A 608 -13.53 6.80 -1.79
N LEU A 609 -13.45 6.32 -3.04
CA LEU A 609 -12.35 6.62 -3.95
C LEU A 609 -12.20 8.13 -4.22
N PHE A 610 -13.31 8.89 -4.24
CA PHE A 610 -13.29 10.32 -4.55
C PHE A 610 -13.91 11.22 -3.48
N TYR A 611 -14.96 10.77 -2.79
CA TYR A 611 -15.76 11.63 -1.90
C TYR A 611 -15.52 11.38 -0.41
N ALA A 612 -14.78 10.33 -0.03
CA ALA A 612 -14.38 10.12 1.36
C ALA A 612 -13.73 11.39 1.93
N GLN A 613 -14.14 11.75 3.15
CA GLN A 613 -13.45 12.79 3.91
C GLN A 613 -12.18 12.18 4.48
N VAL A 614 -11.05 12.78 4.17
CA VAL A 614 -9.72 12.34 4.63
C VAL A 614 -9.06 13.43 5.43
N VAL A 615 -8.25 13.03 6.41
CA VAL A 615 -7.48 13.96 7.24
C VAL A 615 -6.49 14.73 6.37
N LYS A 616 -6.58 16.06 6.44
CA LYS A 616 -5.64 17.01 5.88
C LYS A 616 -4.59 17.42 6.91
N TYR A 617 -5.04 17.75 8.12
CA TYR A 617 -4.20 18.02 9.29
C TYR A 617 -4.79 17.31 10.51
N PRO A 618 -3.95 16.72 11.39
CA PRO A 618 -4.42 15.95 12.53
C PRO A 618 -5.19 16.82 13.54
N PHE A 619 -4.73 18.05 13.76
CA PHE A 619 -5.31 18.99 14.73
C PHE A 619 -5.46 20.38 14.11
N GLY A 620 -6.68 20.93 14.12
CA GLY A 620 -6.98 22.33 13.87
C GLY A 620 -6.91 23.18 15.14
N ASP A 621 -7.31 24.45 15.06
CA ASP A 621 -7.26 25.36 16.20
C ASP A 621 -8.15 24.90 17.38
N ASP A 622 -9.19 24.09 17.08
CA ASP A 622 -10.10 23.46 18.04
C ASP A 622 -9.71 22.01 18.40
N ALA A 623 -8.48 21.61 18.06
CA ALA A 623 -7.94 20.25 18.20
C ALA A 623 -8.69 19.13 17.42
N ASN A 624 -9.73 19.47 16.66
CA ASN A 624 -10.40 18.49 15.80
C ASN A 624 -9.62 18.32 14.49
N PRO A 625 -9.71 17.14 13.84
CA PRO A 625 -9.05 16.91 12.56
C PRO A 625 -9.63 17.80 11.45
N VAL A 626 -8.75 18.43 10.70
CA VAL A 626 -9.13 19.20 9.50
C VAL A 626 -9.30 18.22 8.36
N MET A 627 -10.51 18.11 7.81
CA MET A 627 -10.84 17.15 6.76
C MET A 627 -10.90 17.79 5.37
N GLU A 628 -10.63 16.99 4.33
CA GLU A 628 -10.88 17.35 2.94
C GLU A 628 -11.36 16.15 2.11
N PRO A 629 -12.09 16.36 1.01
CA PRO A 629 -12.50 15.25 0.15
C PRO A 629 -11.32 14.65 -0.62
N GLN A 630 -11.32 13.32 -0.75
CA GLN A 630 -10.29 12.51 -1.38
C GLN A 630 -9.92 12.97 -2.82
N TYR A 631 -10.86 13.49 -3.61
CA TYR A 631 -10.56 14.03 -4.95
C TYR A 631 -9.60 15.23 -4.93
N LYS A 632 -9.60 16.04 -3.86
CA LYS A 632 -8.64 17.16 -3.72
C LYS A 632 -7.23 16.62 -3.49
N ARG A 633 -7.08 15.60 -2.65
CA ARG A 633 -5.81 14.90 -2.44
C ARG A 633 -5.29 14.27 -3.72
N LEU A 634 -6.18 13.75 -4.57
CA LEU A 634 -5.84 13.24 -5.89
C LEU A 634 -5.55 14.35 -6.90
N ASP A 635 -5.53 15.63 -6.53
CA ASP A 635 -5.37 16.77 -7.45
C ASP A 635 -6.34 16.66 -8.64
N MET A 636 -7.63 16.54 -8.31
CA MET A 636 -8.73 16.46 -9.27
C MET A 636 -9.75 17.58 -9.02
N GLY A 637 -10.30 18.14 -10.10
CA GLY A 637 -11.36 19.15 -10.01
C GLY A 637 -12.69 18.53 -9.59
N GLY A 638 -13.28 19.03 -8.49
CA GLY A 638 -14.54 18.52 -7.94
C GLY A 638 -15.72 18.54 -8.93
N PHE A 639 -15.78 19.52 -9.83
CA PHE A 639 -16.79 19.57 -10.90
C PHE A 639 -16.70 18.37 -11.85
N MET A 640 -15.50 17.99 -12.28
CA MET A 640 -15.32 16.89 -13.24
C MET A 640 -15.62 15.54 -12.60
N VAL A 641 -15.22 15.35 -11.35
CA VAL A 641 -15.57 14.17 -10.56
C VAL A 641 -17.09 14.10 -10.34
N GLY A 642 -17.71 15.22 -10.00
CA GLY A 642 -19.16 15.34 -9.83
C GLY A 642 -19.95 15.07 -11.09
N LEU A 643 -19.48 15.54 -12.24
CA LEU A 643 -20.12 15.27 -13.52
C LEU A 643 -20.07 13.78 -13.87
N SER A 644 -18.98 13.10 -13.52
CA SER A 644 -18.86 11.64 -13.71
C SER A 644 -19.78 10.88 -12.75
N ALA A 645 -19.85 11.27 -11.49
CA ALA A 645 -20.74 10.66 -10.51
C ALA A 645 -22.23 10.86 -10.89
N PHE A 646 -22.58 12.07 -11.32
CA PHE A 646 -23.92 12.38 -11.83
C PHE A 646 -24.31 11.50 -13.02
N ARG A 647 -23.43 11.35 -14.00
CA ARG A 647 -23.67 10.50 -15.19
C ARG A 647 -23.92 9.04 -14.79
N GLU A 648 -22.99 8.45 -14.04
CA GLU A 648 -23.04 7.02 -13.73
C GLU A 648 -24.15 6.69 -12.72
N GLN A 649 -24.26 7.46 -11.64
CA GLN A 649 -25.21 7.20 -10.55
C GLN A 649 -26.65 7.65 -10.87
N ILE A 650 -26.84 8.76 -11.57
CA ILE A 650 -28.17 9.36 -11.81
C ILE A 650 -28.64 9.11 -13.23
N VAL A 651 -27.91 9.64 -14.23
CA VAL A 651 -28.38 9.63 -15.64
C VAL A 651 -28.59 8.20 -16.12
N LYS A 652 -27.58 7.35 -16.03
CA LYS A 652 -27.68 5.96 -16.51
C LYS A 652 -28.66 5.10 -15.71
N SER A 653 -28.79 5.37 -14.40
CA SER A 653 -29.79 4.68 -13.56
C SER A 653 -31.22 4.97 -14.00
N PHE A 654 -31.46 6.11 -14.63
CA PHE A 654 -32.72 6.43 -15.29
C PHE A 654 -32.77 5.92 -16.74
N GLU A 655 -31.66 6.02 -17.46
CA GLU A 655 -31.54 5.68 -18.88
C GLU A 655 -31.93 4.23 -19.17
N TYR A 656 -31.38 3.26 -18.44
CA TYR A 656 -31.69 1.85 -18.68
C TYR A 656 -33.18 1.51 -18.49
N PRO A 657 -33.84 1.89 -17.38
CA PRO A 657 -35.29 1.71 -17.26
C PRO A 657 -36.07 2.42 -18.37
N ALA A 658 -35.66 3.63 -18.77
CA ALA A 658 -36.32 4.37 -19.85
C ALA A 658 -36.19 3.64 -21.20
N ILE A 659 -35.03 3.06 -21.51
CA ILE A 659 -34.81 2.27 -22.73
C ILE A 659 -35.64 0.98 -22.68
N ILE A 660 -35.71 0.28 -21.54
CA ILE A 660 -36.58 -0.89 -21.39
C ILE A 660 -38.04 -0.51 -21.61
N PHE A 661 -38.49 0.61 -21.03
CA PHE A 661 -39.85 1.10 -21.22
C PHE A 661 -40.12 1.50 -22.69
N LEU A 662 -39.14 2.07 -23.39
CA LEU A 662 -39.21 2.31 -24.82
C LEU A 662 -39.37 1.02 -25.62
N LEU A 663 -38.61 -0.04 -25.29
CA LEU A 663 -38.75 -1.34 -25.96
C LEU A 663 -40.15 -1.93 -25.75
N LEU A 664 -40.68 -1.88 -24.52
CA LEU A 664 -42.06 -2.31 -24.23
C LEU A 664 -43.09 -1.47 -24.99
N THR A 665 -42.86 -0.15 -25.11
CA THR A 665 -43.70 0.76 -25.89
C THR A 665 -43.66 0.44 -27.39
N ILE A 666 -42.48 0.07 -27.94
CA ILE A 666 -42.35 -0.36 -29.34
C ILE A 666 -43.10 -1.67 -29.56
N LEU A 667 -42.95 -2.65 -28.67
CA LEU A 667 -43.69 -3.92 -28.75
C LEU A 667 -45.21 -3.70 -28.73
N LEU A 668 -45.69 -2.82 -27.84
CA LEU A 668 -47.10 -2.46 -27.80
C LEU A 668 -47.55 -1.72 -29.07
N SER A 669 -46.69 -0.86 -29.64
CA SER A 669 -46.95 -0.18 -30.92
C SER A 669 -47.15 -1.18 -32.06
N VAL A 670 -46.29 -2.20 -32.13
CA VAL A 670 -46.38 -3.28 -33.11
C VAL A 670 -47.66 -4.09 -32.88
N ALA A 671 -47.97 -4.44 -31.64
CA ALA A 671 -49.19 -5.16 -31.29
C ALA A 671 -50.47 -4.38 -31.69
N CYS A 672 -50.54 -3.08 -31.39
CA CYS A 672 -51.65 -2.22 -31.80
C CYS A 672 -51.79 -2.13 -33.33
N TYR A 673 -50.66 -1.99 -34.05
CA TYR A 673 -50.66 -1.93 -35.51
C TYR A 673 -51.14 -3.24 -36.14
N VAL A 674 -50.62 -4.37 -35.67
CA VAL A 674 -51.01 -5.71 -36.13
C VAL A 674 -52.48 -5.99 -35.81
N ASN A 675 -52.93 -5.65 -34.60
CA ASN A 675 -54.33 -5.80 -34.19
C ASN A 675 -55.27 -4.94 -35.06
N LYS A 676 -54.91 -3.69 -35.36
CA LYS A 676 -55.70 -2.85 -36.28
C LYS A 676 -55.78 -3.45 -37.68
N LYS A 677 -54.67 -4.03 -38.17
CA LYS A 677 -54.62 -4.60 -39.53
C LYS A 677 -55.38 -5.92 -39.67
N GLN A 678 -55.30 -6.78 -38.66
CA GLN A 678 -55.89 -8.14 -38.70
C GLN A 678 -57.23 -8.23 -37.96
N ASN A 679 -57.59 -7.18 -37.22
CA ASN A 679 -58.82 -7.05 -36.44
C ASN A 679 -59.06 -8.21 -35.45
N PHE A 680 -58.03 -8.58 -34.66
CA PHE A 680 -58.15 -9.71 -33.72
C PHE A 680 -59.18 -9.44 -32.60
N PHE A 681 -59.14 -8.25 -31.99
CA PHE A 681 -60.10 -7.86 -30.94
C PHE A 681 -60.22 -6.32 -30.82
N PRO A 682 -61.37 -5.78 -30.38
CA PRO A 682 -61.53 -4.34 -30.15
C PRO A 682 -60.74 -3.89 -28.93
N VAL A 683 -60.00 -2.78 -29.06
CA VAL A 683 -59.24 -2.16 -27.96
C VAL A 683 -59.72 -0.73 -27.78
N SER A 684 -60.11 -0.36 -26.56
CA SER A 684 -60.48 1.02 -26.22
C SER A 684 -59.30 1.83 -25.68
N SER A 685 -59.35 3.16 -25.79
CA SER A 685 -58.36 4.05 -25.18
C SER A 685 -58.21 3.83 -23.66
N GLN A 686 -59.30 3.47 -22.97
CA GLN A 686 -59.28 3.21 -21.53
C GLN A 686 -58.54 1.91 -21.19
N GLN A 687 -58.69 0.87 -22.01
CA GLN A 687 -57.91 -0.37 -21.86
C GLN A 687 -56.42 -0.12 -22.11
N LEU A 688 -56.07 0.68 -23.12
CA LEU A 688 -54.68 1.04 -23.38
C LEU A 688 -54.06 1.84 -22.21
N LEU A 689 -54.82 2.74 -21.59
CA LEU A 689 -54.41 3.45 -20.36
C LEU A 689 -54.15 2.48 -19.20
N ILE A 690 -55.02 1.48 -18.99
CA ILE A 690 -54.83 0.46 -17.95
C ILE A 690 -53.54 -0.34 -18.21
N VAL A 691 -53.28 -0.72 -19.47
CA VAL A 691 -52.04 -1.43 -19.84
C VAL A 691 -50.81 -0.59 -19.50
N TYR A 692 -50.80 0.70 -19.84
CA TYR A 692 -49.70 1.59 -19.45
C TYR A 692 -49.57 1.75 -17.94
N GLY A 693 -50.69 1.86 -17.22
CA GLY A 693 -50.69 1.88 -15.76
C GLY A 693 -50.04 0.62 -15.16
N LEU A 694 -50.37 -0.56 -15.70
CA LEU A 694 -49.77 -1.83 -15.28
C LEU A 694 -48.29 -1.94 -15.66
N LEU A 695 -47.89 -1.49 -16.86
CA LEU A 695 -46.49 -1.48 -17.29
C LEU A 695 -45.64 -0.58 -16.40
N ILE A 696 -46.12 0.63 -16.08
CA ILE A 696 -45.45 1.56 -15.18
C ILE A 696 -45.36 0.95 -13.77
N ALA A 697 -46.48 0.43 -13.23
CA ALA A 697 -46.50 -0.19 -11.91
C ALA A 697 -45.54 -1.41 -11.84
N GLY A 698 -45.50 -2.22 -12.89
CA GLY A 698 -44.58 -3.35 -13.01
C GLY A 698 -43.12 -2.92 -13.05
N LEU A 699 -42.78 -1.92 -13.86
CA LEU A 699 -41.41 -1.37 -13.94
C LEU A 699 -40.99 -0.78 -12.58
N VAL A 700 -41.86 0.00 -11.95
CA VAL A 700 -41.63 0.57 -10.62
C VAL A 700 -41.40 -0.54 -9.59
N LEU A 701 -42.20 -1.60 -9.59
CA LEU A 701 -42.03 -2.73 -8.67
C LEU A 701 -40.69 -3.46 -8.88
N VAL A 702 -40.30 -3.69 -10.14
CA VAL A 702 -39.01 -4.31 -10.49
C VAL A 702 -37.82 -3.47 -10.04
N TYR A 703 -37.89 -2.14 -10.14
CA TYR A 703 -36.78 -1.26 -9.75
C TYR A 703 -36.77 -0.89 -8.26
N LEU A 704 -37.92 -0.90 -7.58
CA LEU A 704 -37.99 -0.64 -6.13
C LEU A 704 -37.72 -1.87 -5.27
N LYS A 705 -37.83 -3.09 -5.83
CA LYS A 705 -37.49 -4.33 -5.11
C LYS A 705 -36.19 -4.95 -5.64
N PRO A 706 -35.06 -4.82 -4.93
CA PRO A 706 -33.76 -5.36 -5.36
C PRO A 706 -33.79 -6.85 -5.69
N ASP A 707 -34.49 -7.65 -4.89
CA ASP A 707 -34.59 -9.11 -5.10
C ASP A 707 -35.28 -9.42 -6.44
N VAL A 708 -36.33 -8.67 -6.78
CA VAL A 708 -37.05 -8.81 -8.06
C VAL A 708 -36.19 -8.30 -9.20
N ASN A 709 -35.51 -7.17 -9.01
CA ASN A 709 -34.59 -6.60 -10.00
C ASN A 709 -33.54 -7.62 -10.45
N SER A 710 -32.88 -8.26 -9.48
CA SER A 710 -31.80 -9.22 -9.71
C SER A 710 -32.23 -10.47 -10.50
N TYR A 711 -33.52 -10.81 -10.47
CA TYR A 711 -34.08 -11.95 -11.19
C TYR A 711 -34.63 -11.55 -12.57
N VAL A 712 -35.17 -10.34 -12.71
CA VAL A 712 -35.90 -9.88 -13.90
C VAL A 712 -34.99 -9.16 -14.90
N LEU A 713 -34.00 -8.42 -14.42
CA LEU A 713 -33.14 -7.56 -15.23
C LEU A 713 -31.67 -7.98 -15.15
N PRO A 714 -30.88 -7.76 -16.21
CA PRO A 714 -29.43 -7.88 -16.13
C PRO A 714 -28.88 -6.97 -15.03
N ASP A 715 -27.83 -7.42 -14.36
CA ASP A 715 -27.12 -6.61 -13.39
C ASP A 715 -26.52 -5.35 -14.04
N ARG A 716 -26.23 -4.35 -13.21
CA ARG A 716 -25.74 -3.05 -13.67
C ARG A 716 -24.45 -3.16 -14.47
N LEU A 717 -23.53 -4.05 -14.07
CA LEU A 717 -22.25 -4.23 -14.75
C LEU A 717 -22.46 -4.77 -16.16
N THR A 718 -23.40 -5.72 -16.35
CA THR A 718 -23.77 -6.23 -17.66
C THR A 718 -24.33 -5.13 -18.56
N LEU A 719 -25.15 -4.22 -18.02
CA LEU A 719 -25.68 -3.08 -18.78
C LEU A 719 -24.56 -2.11 -19.18
N ASP A 720 -23.70 -1.73 -18.22
CA ASP A 720 -22.59 -0.81 -18.47
C ASP A 720 -21.59 -1.37 -19.50
N ALA A 721 -21.27 -2.67 -19.43
CA ALA A 721 -20.41 -3.33 -20.40
C ALA A 721 -20.98 -3.33 -21.84
N ASN A 722 -22.30 -3.23 -21.98
CA ASN A 722 -23.01 -3.22 -23.25
C ASN A 722 -23.62 -1.85 -23.61
N HIS A 723 -23.26 -0.79 -22.87
CA HIS A 723 -23.86 0.55 -22.97
C HIS A 723 -23.88 1.08 -24.41
N PHE A 724 -22.79 0.88 -25.16
CA PHE A 724 -22.70 1.30 -26.56
C PHE A 724 -23.78 0.69 -27.46
N ILE A 725 -24.03 -0.63 -27.35
CA ILE A 725 -25.03 -1.32 -28.16
C ILE A 725 -26.43 -0.87 -27.74
N ILE A 726 -26.68 -0.79 -26.44
CA ILE A 726 -27.97 -0.38 -25.86
C ILE A 726 -28.35 1.02 -26.33
N THR A 727 -27.43 1.98 -26.25
CA THR A 727 -27.66 3.37 -26.66
C THR A 727 -27.84 3.53 -28.17
N ILE A 728 -27.11 2.78 -28.99
CA ILE A 728 -27.31 2.79 -30.45
C ILE A 728 -28.72 2.31 -30.83
N LEU A 729 -29.21 1.23 -30.21
CA LEU A 729 -30.56 0.73 -30.45
C LEU A 729 -31.62 1.77 -30.06
N ALA A 730 -31.42 2.45 -28.94
CA ALA A 730 -32.29 3.55 -28.50
C ALA A 730 -32.27 4.75 -29.48
N LEU A 731 -31.09 5.11 -29.99
CA LEU A 731 -30.94 6.20 -30.96
C LEU A 731 -31.57 5.86 -32.32
N PHE A 732 -31.59 4.60 -32.76
CA PHE A 732 -32.34 4.19 -33.95
C PHE A 732 -33.84 4.42 -33.80
N ALA A 733 -34.42 4.08 -32.64
CA ALA A 733 -35.81 4.40 -32.33
C ALA A 733 -36.03 5.92 -32.34
N GLY A 734 -35.08 6.69 -31.81
CA GLY A 734 -35.09 8.14 -31.85
C GLY A 734 -35.07 8.74 -33.26
N ALA A 735 -34.24 8.21 -34.15
CA ALA A 735 -34.20 8.63 -35.55
C ALA A 735 -35.50 8.26 -36.29
N PHE A 736 -36.05 7.08 -36.01
CA PHE A 736 -37.32 6.64 -36.57
C PHE A 736 -38.49 7.56 -36.19
N THR A 737 -38.63 7.88 -34.89
CA THR A 737 -39.69 8.78 -34.41
C THR A 737 -39.51 10.19 -34.96
N TRP A 738 -38.28 10.68 -35.10
CA TRP A 738 -38.00 11.96 -35.74
C TRP A 738 -38.45 12.03 -37.20
N ILE A 739 -38.06 11.04 -38.01
CA ILE A 739 -38.46 10.95 -39.43
C ILE A 739 -39.98 10.91 -39.55
N ARG A 740 -40.65 10.15 -38.67
CA ARG A 740 -42.11 10.05 -38.64
C ARG A 740 -42.77 11.37 -38.31
N MET A 741 -42.37 12.05 -37.22
CA MET A 741 -42.90 13.36 -36.84
C MET A 741 -42.72 14.40 -37.96
N LYS A 742 -41.59 14.36 -38.68
CA LYS A 742 -41.32 15.25 -39.81
C LYS A 742 -42.22 14.96 -41.02
N LYS A 743 -42.58 13.70 -41.24
CA LYS A 743 -43.53 13.29 -42.28
C LYS A 743 -44.95 13.77 -41.97
N GLU A 744 -45.36 13.70 -40.71
CA GLU A 744 -46.69 14.14 -40.27
C GLU A 744 -46.83 15.67 -40.24
N ASN A 745 -45.77 16.39 -39.86
CA ASN A 745 -45.77 17.86 -39.85
C ASN A 745 -44.45 18.43 -40.40
N PRO A 746 -44.38 18.76 -41.71
CA PRO A 746 -43.17 19.25 -42.36
C PRO A 746 -42.62 20.57 -41.81
N SER A 747 -43.47 21.44 -41.23
CA SER A 747 -43.04 22.71 -40.62
C SER A 747 -42.39 22.52 -39.24
N GLY A 748 -42.45 21.31 -38.68
CA GLY A 748 -41.75 20.87 -37.49
C GLY A 748 -42.42 21.28 -36.17
N SER A 749 -42.92 20.30 -35.43
CA SER A 749 -43.39 20.50 -34.04
C SER A 749 -42.21 20.78 -33.09
N LEU A 750 -42.49 21.37 -31.92
CA LEU A 750 -41.48 21.56 -30.86
C LEU A 750 -40.78 20.24 -30.49
N LEU A 751 -41.54 19.16 -30.34
CA LEU A 751 -41.03 17.81 -30.09
C LEU A 751 -40.10 17.32 -31.21
N SER A 752 -40.44 17.57 -32.48
CA SER A 752 -39.58 17.20 -33.62
C SER A 752 -38.26 17.98 -33.63
N LYS A 753 -38.29 19.27 -33.29
CA LYS A 753 -37.09 20.12 -33.18
C LYS A 753 -36.18 19.68 -32.02
N LEU A 754 -36.77 19.40 -30.85
CA LEU A 754 -36.04 18.87 -29.69
C LEU A 754 -35.44 17.50 -29.98
N GLN A 755 -36.19 16.62 -30.66
CA GLN A 755 -35.68 15.31 -31.06
C GLN A 755 -34.46 15.44 -31.99
N ALA A 756 -34.54 16.32 -33.00
CA ALA A 756 -33.41 16.61 -33.87
C ALA A 756 -32.20 17.11 -33.07
N LEU A 757 -32.42 18.04 -32.13
CA LEU A 757 -31.38 18.59 -31.28
C LEU A 757 -30.66 17.51 -30.48
N PHE A 758 -31.39 16.63 -29.79
CA PHE A 758 -30.77 15.57 -28.98
C PHE A 758 -30.09 14.47 -29.82
N LEU A 759 -30.62 14.17 -31.01
CA LEU A 759 -29.92 13.29 -31.96
C LEU A 759 -28.61 13.92 -32.49
N ILE A 760 -28.61 15.23 -32.75
CA ILE A 760 -27.38 15.95 -33.15
C ILE A 760 -26.39 16.00 -31.98
N LEU A 761 -26.85 16.34 -30.77
CA LEU A 761 -25.99 16.41 -29.59
C LEU A 761 -25.38 15.05 -29.24
N SER A 762 -26.14 13.95 -29.34
CA SER A 762 -25.59 12.60 -29.16
C SER A 762 -24.58 12.25 -30.26
N ALA A 763 -24.85 12.58 -31.53
CA ALA A 763 -23.89 12.33 -32.61
C ALA A 763 -22.59 13.13 -32.44
N VAL A 764 -22.67 14.43 -32.14
CA VAL A 764 -21.49 15.29 -31.92
C VAL A 764 -20.72 14.84 -30.69
N SER A 765 -21.40 14.55 -29.59
CA SER A 765 -20.75 14.09 -28.35
C SER A 765 -20.10 12.73 -28.53
N GLY A 766 -20.76 11.80 -29.23
CA GLY A 766 -20.21 10.49 -29.58
C GLY A 766 -18.96 10.60 -30.46
N LEU A 767 -18.94 11.52 -31.43
CA LEU A 767 -17.75 11.80 -32.23
C LEU A 767 -16.60 12.35 -31.37
N LEU A 768 -16.89 13.30 -30.47
CA LEU A 768 -15.90 13.84 -29.54
C LEU A 768 -15.29 12.76 -28.64
N MET A 769 -16.10 11.79 -28.18
CA MET A 769 -15.64 10.65 -27.38
C MET A 769 -14.61 9.77 -28.11
N MET A 770 -14.59 9.78 -29.44
CA MET A 770 -13.60 9.05 -30.25
C MET A 770 -12.27 9.79 -30.41
N ILE A 771 -12.19 11.07 -30.05
CA ILE A 771 -10.99 11.89 -30.21
C ILE A 771 -10.12 11.80 -28.95
N LYS A 772 -8.94 11.17 -29.06
CA LYS A 772 -7.93 11.09 -28.00
C LYS A 772 -6.88 12.18 -28.17
N PHE A 773 -7.25 13.44 -27.93
CA PHE A 773 -6.33 14.58 -28.03
C PHE A 773 -6.30 15.35 -26.70
N ASP A 774 -5.12 15.48 -26.09
CA ASP A 774 -4.98 16.01 -24.73
C ASP A 774 -5.51 17.44 -24.59
N LEU A 775 -5.36 18.26 -25.63
CA LEU A 775 -5.77 19.67 -25.65
C LEU A 775 -7.29 19.87 -25.44
N ILE A 776 -8.10 18.89 -25.86
CA ILE A 776 -9.57 18.94 -25.74
C ILE A 776 -10.10 17.92 -24.73
N TYR A 777 -9.23 17.28 -23.95
CA TYR A 777 -9.64 16.15 -23.10
C TYR A 777 -10.69 16.53 -22.05
N GLN A 778 -10.68 17.76 -21.55
CA GLN A 778 -11.73 18.26 -20.65
C GLN A 778 -13.09 18.36 -21.35
N ILE A 779 -13.12 18.75 -22.63
CA ILE A 779 -14.33 18.80 -23.45
C ILE A 779 -14.84 17.38 -23.70
N VAL A 780 -13.93 16.45 -23.99
CA VAL A 780 -14.26 15.02 -24.19
C VAL A 780 -14.93 14.44 -22.95
N ARG A 781 -14.45 14.75 -21.73
CA ARG A 781 -15.08 14.30 -20.48
C ARG A 781 -16.52 14.77 -20.34
N VAL A 782 -16.79 16.04 -20.67
CA VAL A 782 -18.14 16.61 -20.64
C VAL A 782 -19.03 15.96 -21.71
N ALA A 783 -18.46 15.65 -22.88
CA ALA A 783 -19.18 15.01 -23.98
C ALA A 783 -19.82 13.68 -23.59
N TYR A 784 -19.17 12.86 -22.75
CA TYR A 784 -19.79 11.63 -22.25
C TYR A 784 -21.11 11.89 -21.51
N THR A 785 -21.16 12.90 -20.64
CA THR A 785 -22.39 13.20 -19.89
C THR A 785 -23.45 13.84 -20.78
N ILE A 786 -23.04 14.69 -21.74
CA ILE A 786 -23.97 15.25 -22.73
C ILE A 786 -24.55 14.14 -23.61
N PHE A 787 -23.75 13.14 -23.98
CA PHE A 787 -24.19 12.00 -24.76
C PHE A 787 -25.32 11.24 -24.05
N ASP A 788 -25.09 10.76 -22.82
CA ASP A 788 -26.07 9.97 -22.07
C ASP A 788 -27.34 10.79 -21.77
N LEU A 789 -27.22 12.07 -21.42
CA LEU A 789 -28.37 12.97 -21.24
C LEU A 789 -29.18 13.12 -22.55
N SER A 790 -28.49 13.24 -23.68
CA SER A 790 -29.14 13.37 -24.99
C SER A 790 -29.87 12.08 -25.38
N VAL A 791 -29.29 10.91 -25.07
CA VAL A 791 -29.95 9.61 -25.28
C VAL A 791 -31.21 9.52 -24.44
N VAL A 792 -31.13 9.83 -23.13
CA VAL A 792 -32.30 9.84 -22.23
C VAL A 792 -33.42 10.71 -22.77
N LEU A 793 -33.12 11.95 -23.16
CA LEU A 793 -34.13 12.89 -23.65
C LEU A 793 -34.73 12.45 -24.99
N SER A 794 -33.91 11.89 -25.89
CA SER A 794 -34.36 11.29 -27.15
C SER A 794 -35.28 10.08 -26.93
N VAL A 795 -34.97 9.24 -25.94
CA VAL A 795 -35.79 8.09 -25.53
C VAL A 795 -37.14 8.56 -25.00
N LEU A 796 -37.18 9.55 -24.11
CA LEU A 796 -38.42 10.09 -23.56
C LEU A 796 -39.33 10.69 -24.64
N ILE A 797 -38.78 11.47 -25.58
CA ILE A 797 -39.56 12.01 -26.70
C ILE A 797 -40.09 10.88 -27.59
N SER A 798 -39.29 9.83 -27.83
CA SER A 798 -39.71 8.67 -28.61
C SER A 798 -40.86 7.91 -27.96
N ILE A 799 -40.79 7.70 -26.64
CA ILE A 799 -41.89 7.12 -25.85
C ILE A 799 -43.16 7.96 -26.02
N ILE A 800 -43.09 9.27 -25.80
CA ILE A 800 -44.25 10.18 -25.91
C ILE A 800 -44.85 10.12 -27.32
N CYS A 801 -44.01 10.14 -28.37
CA CYS A 801 -44.45 10.05 -29.76
C CYS A 801 -45.20 8.73 -30.02
N LEU A 802 -44.60 7.59 -29.64
CA LEU A 802 -45.18 6.27 -29.88
C LEU A 802 -46.48 6.05 -29.10
N ILE A 803 -46.55 6.50 -27.85
CA ILE A 803 -47.78 6.46 -27.05
C ILE A 803 -48.87 7.26 -27.75
N LYS A 804 -48.59 8.51 -28.14
CA LYS A 804 -49.56 9.37 -28.84
C LYS A 804 -50.06 8.70 -30.13
N ASP A 805 -49.17 8.06 -30.87
CA ASP A 805 -49.51 7.34 -32.08
C ASP A 805 -50.44 6.15 -31.83
N GLN A 806 -50.19 5.37 -30.78
CA GLN A 806 -51.07 4.26 -30.40
C GLN A 806 -52.48 4.74 -30.06
N PHE A 807 -52.61 5.83 -29.30
CA PHE A 807 -53.94 6.41 -29.01
C PHE A 807 -54.62 6.97 -30.26
N ASN A 808 -53.88 7.54 -31.20
CA ASN A 808 -54.43 7.99 -32.48
C ASN A 808 -54.90 6.83 -33.36
N ILE A 809 -54.20 5.69 -33.34
CA ILE A 809 -54.57 4.46 -34.07
C ILE A 809 -55.95 3.94 -33.64
N LEU A 810 -56.32 4.15 -32.37
CA LEU A 810 -57.58 3.72 -31.75
C LEU A 810 -58.76 4.69 -31.96
N LYS A 811 -58.53 5.90 -32.49
CA LYS A 811 -59.65 6.79 -32.84
C LYS A 811 -60.38 6.25 -34.07
N PRO A 812 -61.73 6.26 -34.10
CA PRO A 812 -62.48 5.90 -35.30
C PRO A 812 -62.06 6.81 -36.46
N GLU A 813 -61.92 6.27 -37.67
CA GLU A 813 -61.88 7.10 -38.87
C GLU A 813 -63.21 7.86 -38.95
N THR A 814 -63.19 9.15 -38.63
CA THR A 814 -64.30 10.03 -39.01
C THR A 814 -64.30 10.09 -40.52
N HIS A 815 -65.13 9.27 -41.14
CA HIS A 815 -65.54 9.45 -42.53
C HIS A 815 -66.12 10.85 -42.66
N LEU A 816 -65.38 11.73 -43.34
CA LEU A 816 -65.91 12.92 -43.99
C LEU A 816 -66.61 12.50 -45.28
#